data_AF-A0AA36MUV3-F1
#
_entry.id   AF-A0AA36MUV3-F1
#
_cell.length_a   1.000
_cell.length_b   1.000
_cell.length_c   1.000
_cell.angle_alpha   90.00
_cell.angle_beta   90.00
_cell.angle_gamma   90.00
#
_symmetry.space_group_name_H-M   'P 1'
#
loop_
_entity.id
_entity.type
_entity.pdbx_description
1 polymer ?
#
loop_
_entity_poly.entity_id
_entity_poly.type
_entity_poly.pdbx_seq_one_letter_code
_entity_poly.pdbx_strand_id
1 'polypeptide(L)'
;MPKRPRPGSEHAAVSFLLFSDGRADPEEWRPNADESMWWGRRDALARIAAAALRPAAQPEAASASCTVLLADDNSLLRIDGRLQAKSGTVPTEEDLVRSVRRAITGCGALGTACIKEPWKRAQLSAGGGDALGKRELLEQLQRRMPLEFLRVHGLNKSPAQLLKSCTRQQLLDAWEAAFPSHEDAEDALSGAVKCALAQLPKGGLVVILHEDCSADLPLFDLPLFEEPADGSDALKEFSAVLFVLGAVRDMRPAELRAVERAAKGLELSTARLRLGQVPEFSSKVVRCIAAAHLHGLVMPAVARAVAGTGTAPEAAANGLAPLALTVFCAFPKSSEALSLERNIRGELLPLVQLCVCTLWRSKIGDRLSSDEGAAREVEPKLWILFNDGVAVTLGRRFVSGLSSSHKAAPTERQVLEALQQRLRVAKPKSDALRRAVRSCVGKSSLALMLSEADGFDLFQGACSGKWMPDHLLLLVCPPPMASAAAAACREESVPLAPVAMARNSAPSAVVLLQFMHYCGSLAPRLRHLRRTRLDAESPRMLAKSEVFEKASAESARALVEQLAPTMAAIANVMYHRDVNAHNILAHVAPGGQLSFGLVDFGLAVDASTWMDPSPLNPGGKSEWEFLDVGGDCRYWPVSAWRQFEAGCRALVEEEPLCTEYQTHLDLQGLGLTAVQVLVCLLPKRHAELVLELRLLQEAWQKYWEEASCYWAALLETFRHGGDWVVLKQEFVARGVHKIIASRLEALRETLGQCLCAAAAANLGGGDTWPRGSAGLFWALLAMVSSGESMGAASWQDVCMRLRGAGPEEGASKHRQDPNLPDVKAEAQAAPEAPQLLGYLCKLRALAAKARDLSLEFEKLVPMGEVA
;
A
#
# COMPACT_ATOMS: atom_id res chain seq x y z
N MET A 1 -4.82 14.92 16.90
CA MET A 1 -4.35 14.21 15.69
C MET A 1 -3.15 14.98 15.14
N PRO A 2 -1.98 14.36 14.92
CA PRO A 2 -0.87 15.06 14.27
C PRO A 2 -1.32 15.49 12.87
N LYS A 3 -0.99 16.72 12.49
CA LYS A 3 -1.08 17.14 11.08
C LYS A 3 -0.08 16.28 10.32
N ARG A 4 -0.50 15.70 9.18
CA ARG A 4 0.47 15.09 8.26
C ARG A 4 1.62 16.09 8.05
N PRO A 5 2.88 15.66 8.06
CA PRO A 5 4.00 16.52 7.70
C PRO A 5 3.68 17.19 6.35
N ARG A 6 4.03 18.47 6.23
CA ARG A 6 3.74 19.23 5.02
C ARG A 6 4.51 18.60 3.85
N PRO A 7 3.92 18.52 2.63
CA PRO A 7 4.66 18.12 1.45
C PRO A 7 5.93 18.96 1.33
N GLY A 8 7.11 18.32 1.27
CA GLY A 8 8.41 18.98 1.16
C GLY A 8 9.26 19.06 2.44
N SER A 9 8.78 18.63 3.61
CA SER A 9 9.69 18.43 4.76
C SER A 9 10.49 17.14 4.56
N GLU A 10 11.83 17.22 4.52
CA GLU A 10 12.69 16.03 4.48
C GLU A 10 12.33 15.09 5.64
N HIS A 11 11.78 13.92 5.30
CA HIS A 11 11.46 12.91 6.28
C HIS A 11 12.76 12.36 6.86
N ALA A 12 12.93 12.47 8.18
CA ALA A 12 14.08 11.91 8.87
C ALA A 12 14.24 10.41 8.53
N ALA A 13 15.42 10.01 8.06
CA ALA A 13 15.64 8.65 7.60
C ALA A 13 15.80 7.69 8.79
N VAL A 14 15.08 6.56 8.78
CA VAL A 14 15.30 5.47 9.73
C VAL A 14 16.03 4.33 9.04
N SER A 15 17.17 3.95 9.60
CA SER A 15 17.97 2.83 9.11
C SER A 15 18.23 1.80 10.19
N PHE A 16 18.57 0.58 9.79
CA PHE A 16 18.91 -0.50 10.70
C PHE A 16 20.31 -1.04 10.40
N LEU A 17 21.10 -1.33 11.45
CA LEU A 17 22.35 -2.07 11.37
C LEU A 17 22.18 -3.40 12.10
N LEU A 18 22.40 -4.50 11.38
CA LEU A 18 22.25 -5.86 11.89
C LEU A 18 23.62 -6.56 11.91
N PHE A 19 23.93 -7.24 13.01
CA PHE A 19 25.02 -8.22 13.06
C PHE A 19 24.45 -9.60 12.73
N SER A 20 24.97 -10.24 11.68
CA SER A 20 24.62 -11.61 11.32
C SER A 20 25.87 -12.46 11.25
N ASP A 21 25.80 -13.70 11.71
CA ASP A 21 26.85 -14.69 11.45
C ASP A 21 26.81 -15.09 9.97
N GLY A 22 27.91 -15.65 9.47
CA GLY A 22 28.11 -16.04 8.08
C GLY A 22 28.99 -15.11 7.27
N ARG A 23 29.30 -15.56 6.06
CA ARG A 23 30.22 -14.91 5.13
C ARG A 23 29.45 -14.36 3.93
N ALA A 24 30.02 -13.36 3.30
CA ALA A 24 29.59 -12.89 1.99
C ALA A 24 30.14 -13.81 0.88
N ASP A 25 29.90 -15.12 0.98
CA ASP A 25 30.30 -16.10 -0.03
C ASP A 25 29.10 -16.44 -0.94
N PRO A 26 29.19 -16.30 -2.27
CA PRO A 26 28.10 -16.67 -3.19
C PRO A 26 27.53 -18.08 -2.99
N GLU A 27 28.31 -19.01 -2.45
CA GLU A 27 27.92 -20.39 -2.18
C GLU A 27 27.11 -20.56 -0.89
N GLU A 28 27.22 -19.63 0.06
CA GLU A 28 26.34 -19.56 1.24
C GLU A 28 24.97 -18.95 0.88
N TRP A 29 24.92 -18.12 -0.16
CA TRP A 29 23.71 -17.40 -0.61
C TRP A 29 23.00 -18.07 -1.80
N ARG A 30 22.79 -19.39 -1.74
CA ARG A 30 22.07 -20.12 -2.80
C ARG A 30 20.55 -19.89 -2.67
N PRO A 31 19.86 -19.32 -3.70
CA PRO A 31 18.39 -19.17 -3.69
C PRO A 31 17.66 -20.51 -3.85
N ASN A 32 18.33 -21.51 -4.44
CA ASN A 32 17.70 -22.76 -4.84
C ASN A 32 17.93 -23.93 -3.89
N ALA A 33 18.62 -23.73 -2.77
CA ALA A 33 18.92 -24.79 -1.82
C ALA A 33 18.22 -24.48 -0.51
N ASP A 34 17.05 -25.08 -0.29
CA ASP A 34 16.35 -24.93 1.00
C ASP A 34 17.22 -25.48 2.16
N GLU A 35 18.12 -26.42 1.84
CA GLU A 35 19.11 -26.99 2.75
C GLU A 35 20.38 -26.14 2.92
N SER A 36 20.57 -25.07 2.16
CA SER A 36 21.63 -24.08 2.45
C SER A 36 21.10 -22.94 3.34
N MET A 37 19.84 -23.05 3.80
CA MET A 37 19.14 -22.03 4.60
C MET A 37 19.27 -22.26 6.12
N TRP A 38 20.08 -23.21 6.58
CA TRP A 38 20.21 -23.58 8.01
C TRP A 38 21.01 -22.59 8.87
N TRP A 39 21.44 -21.47 8.30
CA TRP A 39 21.97 -20.35 9.07
C TRP A 39 20.82 -19.76 9.89
N GLY A 40 20.87 -19.90 11.21
CA GLY A 40 19.79 -19.53 12.14
C GLY A 40 19.30 -18.08 12.10
N ARG A 41 19.83 -17.25 11.19
CA ARG A 41 19.50 -15.82 11.05
C ARG A 41 19.18 -15.35 9.63
N ARG A 42 19.33 -16.16 8.57
CA ARG A 42 19.06 -15.71 7.18
C ARG A 42 17.59 -15.43 6.90
N ASP A 43 16.71 -16.29 7.36
CA ASP A 43 15.26 -16.06 7.24
C ASP A 43 14.78 -14.95 8.21
N ALA A 44 15.41 -14.82 9.39
CA ALA A 44 15.21 -13.64 10.23
C ALA A 44 15.64 -12.36 9.52
N LEU A 45 16.79 -12.38 8.83
CA LEU A 45 17.28 -11.29 7.99
C LEU A 45 16.31 -10.98 6.85
N ALA A 46 15.76 -11.99 6.20
CA ALA A 46 14.76 -11.82 5.16
C ALA A 46 13.52 -11.09 5.68
N ARG A 47 13.00 -11.52 6.83
CA ARG A 47 11.88 -10.84 7.50
C ARG A 47 12.23 -9.43 7.97
N ILE A 48 13.45 -9.21 8.43
CA ILE A 48 13.93 -7.89 8.85
C ILE A 48 14.02 -6.95 7.65
N ALA A 49 14.69 -7.36 6.57
CA ALA A 49 14.80 -6.59 5.35
C ALA A 49 13.41 -6.32 4.76
N ALA A 50 12.55 -7.34 4.68
CA ALA A 50 11.16 -7.17 4.25
C ALA A 50 10.37 -6.17 5.12
N ALA A 51 10.63 -6.14 6.43
CA ALA A 51 9.99 -5.19 7.35
C ALA A 51 10.57 -3.76 7.25
N ALA A 52 11.88 -3.63 7.06
CA ALA A 52 12.59 -2.35 7.00
C ALA A 52 12.43 -1.64 5.65
N LEU A 53 12.50 -2.39 4.55
CA LEU A 53 12.55 -1.85 3.18
C LEU A 53 11.20 -1.45 2.64
N ARG A 54 10.16 -1.58 3.45
CA ARG A 54 8.80 -1.46 2.99
C ARG A 54 8.38 0.01 2.90
N PRO A 55 8.12 0.54 1.69
CA PRO A 55 7.49 1.83 1.56
C PRO A 55 6.10 1.72 2.21
N ALA A 56 5.72 2.70 3.02
CA ALA A 56 4.31 3.10 2.97
C ALA A 56 3.96 3.39 1.51
N ALA A 57 2.70 3.26 1.11
CA ALA A 57 2.21 3.46 -0.27
C ALA A 57 2.57 4.81 -0.94
N GLN A 58 3.45 5.62 -0.34
CA GLN A 58 4.02 6.85 -0.84
C GLN A 58 5.45 6.58 -1.35
N PRO A 59 5.71 6.63 -2.67
CA PRO A 59 7.06 6.50 -3.24
C PRO A 59 8.03 7.57 -2.73
N GLU A 60 7.54 8.70 -2.19
CA GLU A 60 8.35 9.74 -1.57
C GLU A 60 8.88 9.37 -0.17
N ALA A 61 8.29 8.37 0.51
CA ALA A 61 8.74 7.89 1.81
C ALA A 61 9.88 6.85 1.71
N ALA A 62 10.55 6.76 0.56
CA ALA A 62 11.60 5.78 0.24
C ALA A 62 12.94 5.97 0.98
N SER A 63 12.98 6.75 2.07
CA SER A 63 14.20 7.01 2.85
C SER A 63 14.57 5.92 3.86
N ALA A 64 13.77 4.86 4.01
CA ALA A 64 14.10 3.73 4.87
C ALA A 64 15.12 2.78 4.20
N SER A 65 16.22 2.48 4.90
CA SER A 65 17.28 1.57 4.42
C SER A 65 17.66 0.52 5.48
N CYS A 66 18.11 -0.66 5.05
CA CYS A 66 18.57 -1.71 5.95
C CYS A 66 20.01 -2.09 5.59
N THR A 67 20.95 -1.82 6.50
CA THR A 67 22.35 -2.19 6.35
C THR A 67 22.64 -3.43 7.20
N VAL A 68 23.19 -4.45 6.57
CA VAL A 68 23.49 -5.77 7.13
C VAL A 68 25.00 -5.92 7.20
N LEU A 69 25.54 -6.09 8.40
CA LEU A 69 26.94 -6.38 8.62
C LEU A 69 27.08 -7.88 8.88
N LEU A 70 27.79 -8.57 7.98
CA LEU A 70 28.11 -9.98 8.10
C LEU A 70 29.39 -10.11 8.94
N ALA A 71 29.26 -10.78 10.08
CA ALA A 71 30.19 -10.68 11.19
C ALA A 71 31.42 -11.60 11.05
N ASP A 72 31.33 -12.71 10.28
CA ASP A 72 32.45 -13.66 10.22
C ASP A 72 33.58 -13.18 9.30
N ASP A 73 33.27 -12.35 8.31
CA ASP A 73 34.25 -11.79 7.37
C ASP A 73 34.24 -10.25 7.32
N ASN A 74 33.49 -9.61 8.22
CA ASN A 74 33.31 -8.16 8.31
C ASN A 74 32.77 -7.52 7.01
N SER A 75 32.07 -8.29 6.18
CA SER A 75 31.45 -7.78 4.96
C SER A 75 30.25 -6.92 5.26
N LEU A 76 30.04 -5.90 4.44
CA LEU A 76 28.94 -4.97 4.60
C LEU A 76 28.02 -5.04 3.38
N LEU A 77 26.80 -5.52 3.60
CA LEU A 77 25.73 -5.56 2.61
C LEU A 77 24.71 -4.47 2.94
N ARG A 78 24.44 -3.56 2.02
CA ARG A 78 23.31 -2.63 2.16
C ARG A 78 22.18 -3.07 1.28
N ILE A 79 20.99 -3.04 1.84
CA ILE A 79 19.74 -3.33 1.16
C ILE A 79 18.87 -2.07 1.30
N ASP A 80 18.32 -1.57 0.20
CA ASP A 80 17.52 -0.35 0.16
C ASP A 80 16.17 -0.55 -0.53
N GLY A 81 15.25 0.41 -0.35
CA GLY A 81 13.87 0.32 -0.82
C GLY A 81 13.72 0.13 -2.33
N ARG A 82 14.77 0.37 -3.13
CA ARG A 82 14.74 0.13 -4.59
C ARG A 82 14.57 -1.34 -4.93
N LEU A 83 14.88 -2.25 -4.00
CA LEU A 83 14.58 -3.68 -4.17
C LEU A 83 13.07 -3.93 -4.35
N GLN A 84 12.20 -3.11 -3.74
CA GLN A 84 10.74 -3.22 -3.83
C GLN A 84 10.13 -2.48 -5.02
N ALA A 85 10.76 -1.40 -5.47
CA ALA A 85 10.21 -0.52 -6.50
C ALA A 85 9.89 -1.24 -7.83
N LYS A 86 10.57 -2.37 -8.12
CA LYS A 86 10.37 -3.12 -9.36
C LYS A 86 9.21 -4.11 -9.33
N SER A 87 8.90 -4.71 -8.17
CA SER A 87 7.93 -5.81 -8.07
C SER A 87 6.58 -5.40 -7.52
N GLY A 88 6.46 -4.20 -6.93
CA GLY A 88 5.25 -3.75 -6.23
C GLY A 88 4.88 -4.61 -5.01
N THR A 89 5.73 -5.56 -4.64
CA THR A 89 5.48 -6.59 -3.63
C THR A 89 6.63 -6.64 -2.63
N VAL A 90 6.34 -7.12 -1.42
CA VAL A 90 7.37 -7.37 -0.41
C VAL A 90 8.32 -8.44 -0.95
N PRO A 91 9.65 -8.23 -0.93
CA PRO A 91 10.58 -9.17 -1.53
C PRO A 91 10.51 -10.49 -0.76
N THR A 92 10.48 -11.59 -1.48
CA THR A 92 10.54 -12.93 -0.88
C THR A 92 11.93 -13.20 -0.31
N GLU A 93 12.05 -14.21 0.55
CA GLU A 93 13.38 -14.69 0.96
C GLU A 93 14.25 -15.02 -0.26
N GLU A 94 13.68 -15.67 -1.27
CA GLU A 94 14.40 -16.02 -2.51
C GLU A 94 14.89 -14.78 -3.26
N ASP A 95 14.04 -13.75 -3.41
CA ASP A 95 14.39 -12.51 -4.09
C ASP A 95 15.52 -11.78 -3.37
N LEU A 96 15.42 -11.69 -2.04
CA LEU A 96 16.44 -11.06 -1.22
C LEU A 96 17.78 -11.78 -1.36
N VAL A 97 17.75 -13.10 -1.25
CA VAL A 97 18.95 -13.94 -1.37
C VAL A 97 19.57 -13.79 -2.74
N ARG A 98 18.75 -13.85 -3.79
CA ARG A 98 19.22 -13.71 -5.17
C ARG A 98 19.85 -12.34 -5.37
N SER A 99 19.27 -11.29 -4.79
CA SER A 99 19.80 -9.93 -4.81
C SER A 99 21.12 -9.83 -4.05
N VAL A 100 21.21 -10.39 -2.85
CA VAL A 100 22.45 -10.45 -2.06
C VAL A 100 23.55 -11.20 -2.79
N ARG A 101 23.25 -12.39 -3.33
CA ARG A 101 24.22 -13.17 -4.11
C ARG A 101 24.76 -12.37 -5.29
N ARG A 102 23.88 -11.70 -6.05
CA ARG A 102 24.28 -10.84 -7.17
C ARG A 102 25.14 -9.65 -6.73
N ALA A 103 24.84 -9.06 -5.58
CA ALA A 103 25.64 -7.97 -5.02
C ALA A 103 27.05 -8.46 -4.65
N ILE A 104 27.15 -9.63 -4.01
CA ILE A 104 28.42 -10.28 -3.64
C ILE A 104 29.25 -10.61 -4.88
N THR A 105 28.63 -11.17 -5.93
CA THR A 105 29.32 -11.53 -7.18
C THR A 105 29.63 -10.32 -8.08
N GLY A 106 29.24 -9.10 -7.69
CA GLY A 106 29.44 -7.90 -8.50
C GLY A 106 28.55 -7.82 -9.75
N CYS A 107 27.53 -8.68 -9.87
CA CYS A 107 26.66 -8.77 -11.05
C CYS A 107 25.57 -7.68 -11.13
N GLY A 108 25.69 -6.59 -10.35
CA GLY A 108 24.68 -5.56 -10.16
C GLY A 108 23.39 -6.12 -9.55
N ALA A 109 22.97 -5.59 -8.41
CA ALA A 109 21.72 -5.97 -7.77
C ALA A 109 20.89 -4.71 -7.49
N LEU A 110 19.63 -4.72 -7.92
CA LEU A 110 18.76 -3.56 -7.70
C LEU A 110 18.47 -3.43 -6.20
N GLY A 111 18.85 -2.30 -5.62
CA GLY A 111 18.64 -2.04 -4.19
C GLY A 111 19.42 -2.95 -3.25
N THR A 112 20.48 -3.63 -3.71
CA THR A 112 21.40 -4.37 -2.85
C THR A 112 22.84 -4.14 -3.29
N ALA A 113 23.72 -3.78 -2.36
CA ALA A 113 25.12 -3.48 -2.64
C ALA A 113 26.04 -4.12 -1.60
N CYS A 114 27.13 -4.72 -2.04
CA CYS A 114 28.24 -5.08 -1.16
C CYS A 114 29.19 -3.88 -1.08
N ILE A 115 29.17 -3.16 0.04
CA ILE A 115 29.91 -1.91 0.23
C ILE A 115 31.35 -2.19 0.64
N LYS A 116 31.54 -3.24 1.45
CA LYS A 116 32.84 -3.69 1.91
C LYS A 116 32.93 -5.18 1.66
N GLU A 117 33.96 -5.58 0.94
CA GLU A 117 34.27 -6.97 0.60
C GLU A 117 35.63 -7.37 1.19
N PRO A 118 35.78 -7.42 2.53
CA PRO A 118 37.02 -7.90 3.12
C PRO A 118 37.29 -9.33 2.68
N TRP A 119 36.24 -10.14 2.47
CA TRP A 119 36.35 -11.49 1.93
C TRP A 119 36.95 -11.53 0.51
N LYS A 120 36.75 -10.57 -0.39
CA LYS A 120 37.49 -10.62 -1.68
C LYS A 120 38.96 -10.39 -1.43
N ARG A 121 39.31 -9.47 -0.53
CA ARG A 121 40.71 -9.29 -0.09
C ARG A 121 41.22 -10.52 0.65
N ALA A 122 40.39 -11.25 1.39
CA ALA A 122 40.66 -12.45 2.18
C ALA A 122 40.37 -13.79 1.48
N GLN A 123 39.82 -13.86 0.28
CA GLN A 123 39.84 -15.04 -0.58
C GLN A 123 41.01 -14.93 -1.53
N LEU A 124 41.35 -13.69 -1.88
CA LEU A 124 42.71 -13.39 -2.24
C LEU A 124 43.60 -13.84 -1.05
N SER A 125 43.47 -13.32 0.18
CA SER A 125 44.45 -13.54 1.30
C SER A 125 44.31 -14.70 2.28
N ALA A 126 43.19 -15.37 2.38
CA ALA A 126 42.80 -16.20 3.53
C ALA A 126 41.96 -17.43 3.09
N GLY A 127 42.39 -18.18 2.07
CA GLY A 127 42.11 -19.62 2.11
C GLY A 127 42.89 -20.21 3.28
N GLY A 128 42.37 -20.09 4.51
CA GLY A 128 43.02 -20.62 5.72
C GLY A 128 43.55 -22.01 5.43
N GLY A 129 44.86 -22.21 5.56
CA GLY A 129 45.50 -23.32 4.86
C GLY A 129 45.02 -24.72 5.31
N ASP A 130 44.31 -24.79 6.43
CA ASP A 130 43.68 -26.00 6.93
C ASP A 130 42.48 -26.50 6.09
N ALA A 131 41.81 -25.61 5.35
CA ALA A 131 40.73 -26.00 4.44
C ALA A 131 41.25 -26.31 3.02
N LEU A 132 42.38 -25.71 2.62
CA LEU A 132 42.98 -25.94 1.32
C LEU A 132 43.76 -27.24 1.27
N GLY A 133 43.65 -27.95 0.13
CA GLY A 133 44.57 -29.05 -0.18
C GLY A 133 46.00 -28.53 -0.23
N LYS A 134 46.99 -29.38 0.12
CA LYS A 134 48.43 -29.05 0.11
C LYS A 134 48.88 -28.34 -1.19
N ARG A 135 48.29 -28.73 -2.33
CA ARG A 135 48.55 -28.13 -3.65
C ARG A 135 47.97 -26.73 -3.80
N GLU A 136 46.71 -26.53 -3.46
CA GLU A 136 46.08 -25.21 -3.50
C GLU A 136 46.76 -24.24 -2.55
N LEU A 137 47.13 -24.69 -1.34
CA LEU A 137 47.83 -23.88 -0.35
C LEU A 137 49.18 -23.37 -0.91
N LEU A 138 49.95 -24.25 -1.54
CA LEU A 138 51.20 -23.90 -2.18
C LEU A 138 51.02 -22.95 -3.37
N GLU A 139 50.07 -23.24 -4.27
CA GLU A 139 49.80 -22.41 -5.44
C GLU A 139 49.34 -21.00 -5.04
N GLN A 140 48.58 -20.88 -3.95
CA GLN A 140 48.17 -19.59 -3.37
C GLN A 140 49.35 -18.84 -2.76
N LEU A 141 50.24 -19.49 -2.00
CA LEU A 141 51.44 -18.85 -1.44
C LEU A 141 52.37 -18.32 -2.55
N GLN A 142 52.66 -19.14 -3.57
CA GLN A 142 53.55 -18.75 -4.67
C GLN A 142 53.00 -17.66 -5.57
N ARG A 143 51.67 -17.63 -5.77
CA ARG A 143 51.03 -16.60 -6.58
C ARG A 143 51.03 -15.24 -5.87
N ARG A 144 51.06 -15.21 -4.54
CA ARG A 144 50.68 -14.02 -3.76
C ARG A 144 51.79 -13.41 -2.93
N MET A 145 52.83 -14.17 -2.62
CA MET A 145 53.95 -13.67 -1.83
C MET A 145 55.09 -13.14 -2.72
N PRO A 146 55.76 -12.04 -2.32
CA PRO A 146 56.95 -11.56 -3.03
C PRO A 146 58.04 -12.63 -3.05
N LEU A 147 58.89 -12.61 -4.08
CA LEU A 147 59.92 -13.62 -4.31
C LEU A 147 60.85 -13.78 -3.10
N GLU A 148 61.10 -12.69 -2.38
CA GLU A 148 61.91 -12.61 -1.17
C GLU A 148 61.30 -13.45 -0.04
N PHE A 149 59.99 -13.33 0.18
CA PHE A 149 59.28 -14.18 1.15
C PHE A 149 59.33 -15.65 0.73
N LEU A 150 59.11 -15.93 -0.56
CA LEU A 150 59.20 -17.30 -1.09
C LEU A 150 60.61 -17.88 -0.92
N ARG A 151 61.66 -17.08 -1.04
CA ARG A 151 63.05 -17.52 -0.78
C ARG A 151 63.27 -17.81 0.71
N VAL A 152 62.80 -16.94 1.59
CA VAL A 152 62.93 -17.10 3.06
C VAL A 152 62.26 -18.39 3.54
N HIS A 153 61.07 -18.70 3.03
CA HIS A 153 60.33 -19.92 3.39
C HIS A 153 60.64 -21.14 2.50
N GLY A 154 61.60 -21.03 1.57
CA GLY A 154 61.98 -22.13 0.68
C GLY A 154 60.91 -22.54 -0.34
N LEU A 155 59.94 -21.67 -0.63
CA LEU A 155 58.81 -21.85 -1.52
C LEU A 155 59.03 -21.28 -2.94
N ASN A 156 60.26 -20.93 -3.32
CA ASN A 156 60.58 -20.35 -4.64
C ASN A 156 60.92 -21.39 -5.74
N LYS A 157 60.68 -22.68 -5.50
CA LYS A 157 60.89 -23.79 -6.45
C LYS A 157 59.61 -24.10 -7.24
N SER A 158 59.65 -24.98 -8.23
CA SER A 158 58.43 -25.33 -8.97
C SER A 158 57.39 -26.04 -8.07
N PRO A 159 56.08 -25.88 -8.33
CA PRO A 159 55.04 -26.52 -7.53
C PRO A 159 55.24 -28.04 -7.38
N ALA A 160 55.66 -28.72 -8.46
CA ALA A 160 55.88 -30.16 -8.47
C ALA A 160 57.04 -30.61 -7.56
N GLN A 161 58.10 -29.80 -7.42
CA GLN A 161 59.20 -30.08 -6.50
C GLN A 161 58.78 -29.86 -5.05
N LEU A 162 58.10 -28.75 -4.77
CA LEU A 162 57.66 -28.40 -3.42
C LEU A 162 56.56 -29.33 -2.90
N LEU A 163 55.69 -29.84 -3.76
CA LEU A 163 54.70 -30.85 -3.35
C LEU A 163 55.34 -32.16 -2.87
N LYS A 164 56.55 -32.48 -3.36
CA LYS A 164 57.34 -33.63 -2.90
C LYS A 164 58.17 -33.32 -1.66
N SER A 165 58.77 -32.14 -1.57
CA SER A 165 59.77 -31.80 -0.54
C SER A 165 59.26 -31.02 0.66
N CYS A 166 58.15 -30.28 0.52
CA CYS A 166 57.58 -29.44 1.58
C CYS A 166 56.39 -30.17 2.21
N THR A 167 56.25 -30.15 3.54
CA THR A 167 55.11 -30.75 4.24
C THR A 167 53.91 -29.77 4.23
N ARG A 168 52.70 -30.28 4.48
CA ARG A 168 51.52 -29.40 4.60
C ARG A 168 51.69 -28.42 5.77
N GLN A 169 52.27 -28.87 6.89
CA GLN A 169 52.53 -28.03 8.06
C GLN A 169 53.48 -26.86 7.72
N GLN A 170 54.56 -27.11 6.99
CA GLN A 170 55.46 -26.03 6.55
C GLN A 170 54.77 -24.97 5.68
N LEU A 171 53.78 -25.39 4.88
CA LEU A 171 52.95 -24.45 4.12
C LEU A 171 51.95 -23.71 5.02
N LEU A 172 51.42 -24.34 6.07
CA LEU A 172 50.59 -23.69 7.09
C LEU A 172 51.38 -22.68 7.90
N ASP A 173 52.59 -23.02 8.34
CA ASP A 173 53.45 -22.11 9.10
C ASP A 173 53.86 -20.91 8.24
N ALA A 174 54.16 -21.13 6.96
CA ALA A 174 54.39 -20.05 6.00
C ALA A 174 53.13 -19.22 5.73
N TRP A 175 51.95 -19.85 5.76
CA TRP A 175 50.67 -19.16 5.64
C TRP A 175 50.38 -18.28 6.86
N GLU A 176 50.58 -18.78 8.07
CA GLU A 176 50.43 -18.01 9.32
C GLU A 176 51.45 -16.88 9.40
N ALA A 177 52.69 -17.11 8.95
CA ALA A 177 53.70 -16.04 8.87
C ALA A 177 53.36 -14.98 7.82
N ALA A 178 52.74 -15.37 6.70
CA ALA A 178 52.26 -14.46 5.66
C ALA A 178 51.01 -13.68 6.09
N PHE A 179 50.18 -14.27 6.95
CA PHE A 179 48.88 -13.78 7.39
C PHE A 179 48.74 -13.95 8.91
N PRO A 180 49.47 -13.17 9.73
CA PRO A 180 49.48 -13.32 11.17
C PRO A 180 48.07 -13.32 11.77
N SER A 181 47.83 -14.23 12.71
CA SER A 181 46.53 -14.50 13.33
C SER A 181 45.97 -13.25 14.04
N HIS A 182 45.05 -12.56 13.37
CA HIS A 182 43.89 -11.80 13.88
C HIS A 182 43.92 -11.17 15.30
N GLU A 183 45.04 -10.60 15.76
CA GLU A 183 45.02 -9.63 16.87
C GLU A 183 44.28 -8.32 16.49
N ASP A 184 44.00 -8.09 15.20
CA ASP A 184 43.18 -6.96 14.71
C ASP A 184 41.72 -7.33 14.40
N ALA A 185 41.17 -8.44 14.88
CA ALA A 185 39.76 -8.80 14.60
C ALA A 185 38.78 -7.71 15.08
N GLU A 186 39.02 -7.13 16.26
CA GLU A 186 38.21 -6.03 16.80
C GLU A 186 38.39 -4.74 15.98
N ASP A 187 39.58 -4.47 15.45
CA ASP A 187 39.84 -3.31 14.62
C ASP A 187 39.30 -3.47 13.19
N ALA A 188 39.32 -4.68 12.64
CA ALA A 188 38.67 -5.01 11.37
C ALA A 188 37.14 -4.84 11.47
N LEU A 189 36.55 -5.32 12.57
CA LEU A 189 35.14 -5.13 12.89
C LEU A 189 34.81 -3.64 13.10
N SER A 190 35.59 -2.93 13.92
CA SER A 190 35.47 -1.49 14.12
C SER A 190 35.57 -0.72 12.80
N GLY A 191 36.47 -1.10 11.91
CA GLY A 191 36.59 -0.51 10.57
C GLY A 191 35.41 -0.81 9.66
N ALA A 192 34.77 -1.98 9.77
CA ALA A 192 33.54 -2.29 9.03
C ALA A 192 32.34 -1.52 9.57
N VAL A 193 32.19 -1.48 10.90
CA VAL A 193 31.15 -0.68 11.56
C VAL A 193 31.32 0.80 11.25
N LYS A 194 32.54 1.34 11.29
CA LYS A 194 32.83 2.72 10.89
C LYS A 194 32.41 2.99 9.45
N CYS A 195 32.62 2.05 8.53
CA CYS A 195 32.15 2.17 7.13
C CYS A 195 30.62 2.17 7.02
N ALA A 196 29.92 1.40 7.87
CA ALA A 196 28.46 1.42 7.94
C ALA A 196 27.94 2.76 8.50
N LEU A 197 28.50 3.21 9.63
CA LEU A 197 28.10 4.45 10.29
C LEU A 197 28.41 5.70 9.45
N ALA A 198 29.48 5.68 8.67
CA ALA A 198 29.85 6.79 7.78
C ALA A 198 28.84 7.06 6.66
N GLN A 199 27.85 6.18 6.46
CA GLN A 199 26.74 6.41 5.52
C GLN A 199 25.62 7.26 6.11
N LEU A 200 25.63 7.52 7.41
CA LEU A 200 24.67 8.43 8.02
C LEU A 200 24.98 9.87 7.60
N PRO A 201 23.96 10.71 7.36
CA PRO A 201 24.17 12.13 7.15
C PRO A 201 24.79 12.78 8.39
N LYS A 202 25.42 13.94 8.20
CA LYS A 202 25.92 14.76 9.32
C LYS A 202 24.75 15.08 10.26
N GLY A 203 24.97 14.91 11.57
CA GLY A 203 23.90 15.00 12.57
C GLY A 203 23.09 13.70 12.75
N GLY A 204 23.53 12.59 12.16
CA GLY A 204 22.91 11.28 12.39
C GLY A 204 23.09 10.80 13.83
N LEU A 205 22.07 10.10 14.34
CA LEU A 205 22.07 9.50 15.68
C LEU A 205 22.13 7.98 15.59
N VAL A 206 22.98 7.37 16.42
CA VAL A 206 23.11 5.91 16.53
C VAL A 206 22.40 5.44 17.79
N VAL A 207 21.33 4.66 17.64
CA VAL A 207 20.58 4.06 18.75
C VAL A 207 20.94 2.59 18.86
N ILE A 208 21.64 2.22 19.93
CA ILE A 208 21.97 0.84 20.27
C ILE A 208 20.79 0.27 21.05
N LEU A 209 20.06 -0.67 20.41
CA LEU A 209 18.94 -1.35 21.04
C LEU A 209 19.39 -2.66 21.70
N HIS A 210 19.27 -2.72 23.03
CA HIS A 210 19.65 -3.90 23.81
C HIS A 210 18.68 -4.12 24.99
N GLU A 211 18.36 -5.38 25.32
CA GLU A 211 17.42 -5.70 26.42
C GLU A 211 17.93 -5.26 27.80
N ASP A 212 19.25 -5.33 28.01
CA ASP A 212 19.92 -4.90 29.26
C ASP A 212 20.02 -3.37 29.43
N CYS A 213 19.57 -2.57 28.46
CA CYS A 213 19.58 -1.12 28.63
C CYS A 213 18.57 -0.69 29.70
N SER A 214 18.98 0.21 30.60
CA SER A 214 18.11 0.71 31.67
C SER A 214 17.06 1.71 31.17
N ALA A 215 17.34 2.41 30.07
CA ALA A 215 16.45 3.41 29.49
C ALA A 215 15.56 2.81 28.40
N ASP A 216 14.25 3.05 28.50
CA ASP A 216 13.28 2.69 27.48
C ASP A 216 13.30 3.70 26.32
N LEU A 217 13.04 3.22 25.10
CA LEU A 217 12.60 4.05 23.99
C LEU A 217 11.12 4.34 24.24
N PRO A 218 10.72 5.59 24.55
CA PRO A 218 9.35 5.95 24.95
C PRO A 218 8.43 6.04 23.72
N LEU A 219 8.42 4.97 22.91
CA LEU A 219 7.62 4.81 21.70
C LEU A 219 6.13 4.64 22.05
N PHE A 220 5.88 4.12 23.26
CA PHE A 220 4.56 3.69 23.71
C PHE A 220 3.90 4.62 24.74
N ASP A 221 4.67 5.56 25.31
CA ASP A 221 4.20 6.46 26.37
C ASP A 221 3.12 7.42 25.87
N LEU A 222 2.33 7.98 26.79
CA LEU A 222 1.33 9.01 26.48
C LEU A 222 1.44 10.17 27.47
N PRO A 223 1.20 11.42 27.03
CA PRO A 223 1.06 11.85 25.63
C PRO A 223 2.42 11.93 24.94
N LEU A 224 2.54 11.38 23.72
CA LEU A 224 3.78 11.52 22.95
C LEU A 224 4.00 12.96 22.42
N PHE A 225 3.02 13.85 22.57
CA PHE A 225 2.91 15.09 21.78
C PHE A 225 2.46 16.32 22.57
N GLU A 226 2.73 16.39 23.86
CA GLU A 226 2.87 17.75 24.41
C GLU A 226 4.12 18.30 23.72
N GLU A 227 3.92 19.16 22.70
CA GLU A 227 5.02 19.95 22.16
C GLU A 227 5.70 20.55 23.39
N PRO A 228 7.01 20.31 23.59
CA PRO A 228 7.70 20.91 24.72
C PRO A 228 7.36 22.40 24.69
N ALA A 229 6.82 22.91 25.80
CA ALA A 229 6.22 24.24 25.87
C ALA A 229 7.17 25.35 25.36
N ASP A 230 8.46 25.06 25.34
CA ASP A 230 9.55 25.96 24.99
C ASP A 230 9.99 25.88 23.52
N GLY A 231 9.28 25.13 22.66
CA GLY A 231 9.61 25.03 21.24
C GLY A 231 11.05 24.56 20.96
N SER A 232 11.65 23.81 21.87
CA SER A 232 13.08 23.49 21.85
C SER A 232 13.47 22.80 20.53
N ASP A 233 14.47 23.36 19.85
CA ASP A 233 15.01 22.91 18.56
C ASP A 233 15.65 21.51 18.57
N ALA A 234 15.60 20.76 19.68
CA ALA A 234 16.20 19.42 19.80
C ALA A 234 15.71 18.41 18.73
N LEU A 235 14.51 18.59 18.18
CA LEU A 235 14.01 17.75 17.08
C LEU A 235 14.57 18.13 15.70
N LYS A 236 15.07 19.37 15.52
CA LYS A 236 15.71 19.81 14.27
C LYS A 236 17.13 19.27 14.10
N GLU A 237 17.73 18.73 15.16
CA GLU A 237 19.14 18.31 15.12
C GLU A 237 19.36 17.00 14.37
N PHE A 238 18.35 16.12 14.27
CA PHE A 238 18.55 14.78 13.70
C PHE A 238 17.85 14.60 12.35
N SER A 239 18.65 14.53 11.29
CA SER A 239 18.18 14.20 9.93
C SER A 239 18.03 12.69 9.68
N ALA A 240 18.66 11.85 10.52
CA ALA A 240 18.57 10.39 10.42
C ALA A 240 18.85 9.69 11.76
N VAL A 241 18.26 8.50 11.93
CA VAL A 241 18.52 7.59 13.05
C VAL A 241 18.87 6.20 12.53
N LEU A 242 19.99 5.65 13.02
CA LEU A 242 20.39 4.26 12.80
C LEU A 242 20.15 3.44 14.05
N PHE A 243 19.26 2.47 13.96
CA PHE A 243 19.08 1.46 15.00
C PHE A 243 20.07 0.34 14.82
N VAL A 244 21.02 0.25 15.74
CA VAL A 244 21.93 -0.88 15.84
C VAL A 244 21.25 -1.96 16.65
N LEU A 245 20.90 -3.03 15.96
CA LEU A 245 20.26 -4.18 16.55
C LEU A 245 21.35 -5.19 16.85
N GLY A 246 21.67 -5.29 18.12
CA GLY A 246 22.08 -6.58 18.64
C GLY A 246 20.93 -7.54 18.35
N ALA A 247 21.20 -8.73 17.81
CA ALA A 247 20.22 -9.81 18.03
C ALA A 247 19.86 -9.75 19.51
N VAL A 248 18.58 -9.66 19.86
CA VAL A 248 18.07 -9.08 21.12
C VAL A 248 18.52 -9.85 22.39
N ARG A 249 19.47 -10.78 22.26
CA ARG A 249 20.22 -11.52 23.28
C ARG A 249 21.70 -11.81 22.97
N ASP A 250 22.16 -11.54 21.74
CA ASP A 250 23.40 -12.09 21.20
C ASP A 250 24.36 -11.02 20.64
N MET A 251 24.19 -9.73 20.99
CA MET A 251 25.22 -8.75 20.66
C MET A 251 26.48 -9.08 21.45
N ARG A 252 27.57 -9.37 20.75
CA ARG A 252 28.84 -9.64 21.43
C ARG A 252 29.38 -8.34 22.04
N PRO A 253 30.04 -8.38 23.21
CA PRO A 253 30.69 -7.21 23.77
C PRO A 253 31.67 -6.52 22.80
N ALA A 254 32.31 -7.28 21.90
CA ALA A 254 33.17 -6.75 20.86
C ALA A 254 32.40 -5.94 19.79
N GLU A 255 31.19 -6.38 19.40
CA GLU A 255 30.33 -5.66 18.46
C GLU A 255 29.86 -4.34 19.06
N LEU A 256 29.45 -4.35 20.34
CA LEU A 256 29.10 -3.13 21.07
C LEU A 256 30.27 -2.15 21.13
N ARG A 257 31.46 -2.59 21.54
CA ARG A 257 32.66 -1.75 21.59
C ARG A 257 33.03 -1.19 20.22
N ALA A 258 32.90 -2.00 19.16
CA ALA A 258 33.17 -1.57 17.79
C ALA A 258 32.21 -0.46 17.33
N VAL A 259 30.91 -0.57 17.65
CA VAL A 259 29.91 0.47 17.36
C VAL A 259 30.23 1.77 18.09
N GLU A 260 30.55 1.69 19.37
CA GLU A 260 30.85 2.88 20.17
C GLU A 260 32.14 3.56 19.76
N ARG A 261 33.20 2.78 19.49
CA ARG A 261 34.47 3.29 18.98
C ARG A 261 34.28 3.95 17.61
N ALA A 262 33.53 3.32 16.71
CA ALA A 262 33.24 3.83 15.38
C ALA A 262 32.40 5.11 15.43
N ALA A 263 31.34 5.16 16.24
CA ALA A 263 30.48 6.31 16.39
C ALA A 263 31.24 7.50 16.99
N LYS A 264 32.03 7.26 18.05
CA LYS A 264 32.92 8.27 18.65
C LYS A 264 33.92 8.81 17.63
N GLY A 265 34.53 7.93 16.83
CA GLY A 265 35.49 8.31 15.80
C GLY A 265 34.89 9.01 14.57
N LEU A 266 33.57 9.10 14.48
CA LEU A 266 32.81 9.84 13.46
C LEU A 266 32.04 11.03 14.06
N GLU A 267 32.22 11.31 15.36
CA GLU A 267 31.51 12.37 16.08
C GLU A 267 29.97 12.22 15.99
N LEU A 268 29.48 10.98 15.93
CA LEU A 268 28.05 10.68 15.92
C LEU A 268 27.52 10.56 17.37
N SER A 269 26.35 11.14 17.62
CA SER A 269 25.64 10.94 18.87
C SER A 269 25.25 9.46 19.03
N THR A 270 25.33 8.94 20.26
CA THR A 270 24.95 7.56 20.57
C THR A 270 23.95 7.52 21.73
N ALA A 271 22.97 6.62 21.64
CA ALA A 271 22.01 6.36 22.71
C ALA A 271 21.88 4.85 22.94
N ARG A 272 21.89 4.42 24.19
CA ARG A 272 21.68 3.02 24.58
C ARG A 272 20.27 2.88 25.14
N LEU A 273 19.37 2.24 24.39
CA LEU A 273 17.96 2.15 24.71
C LEU A 273 17.47 0.69 24.64
N ARG A 274 16.38 0.37 25.33
CA ARG A 274 15.59 -0.84 25.09
C ARG A 274 14.25 -0.46 24.46
N LEU A 275 13.66 -1.29 23.61
CA LEU A 275 12.35 -0.97 23.02
C LEU A 275 11.21 -1.05 24.06
N GLY A 276 11.40 -1.87 25.09
CA GLY A 276 10.48 -2.08 26.19
C GLY A 276 10.98 -3.23 27.09
N GLN A 277 10.18 -3.62 28.08
CA GLN A 277 10.55 -4.69 29.03
C GLN A 277 10.57 -6.09 28.42
N VAL A 278 9.88 -6.30 27.29
CA VAL A 278 9.76 -7.61 26.65
C VAL A 278 10.78 -7.68 25.51
N PRO A 279 11.83 -8.52 25.63
CA PRO A 279 12.68 -8.80 24.49
C PRO A 279 11.85 -9.51 23.43
N GLU A 280 12.15 -9.27 22.16
CA GLU A 280 11.41 -9.84 21.04
C GLU A 280 12.39 -10.19 19.91
N PHE A 281 11.93 -10.97 18.94
CA PHE A 281 12.75 -11.27 17.76
C PHE A 281 13.12 -9.98 17.02
N SER A 282 14.35 -9.88 16.50
CA SER A 282 14.83 -8.70 15.77
C SER A 282 13.90 -8.30 14.62
N SER A 283 13.30 -9.28 13.93
CA SER A 283 12.31 -9.02 12.87
C SER A 283 11.04 -8.33 13.38
N LYS A 284 10.62 -8.58 14.61
CA LYS A 284 9.50 -7.88 15.25
C LYS A 284 9.90 -6.50 15.74
N VAL A 285 11.09 -6.35 16.31
CA VAL A 285 11.63 -5.04 16.74
C VAL A 285 11.70 -4.09 15.54
N VAL A 286 12.33 -4.52 14.45
CA VAL A 286 12.40 -3.74 13.19
C VAL A 286 11.02 -3.38 12.70
N ARG A 287 10.10 -4.35 12.70
CA ARG A 287 8.73 -4.14 12.23
C ARG A 287 7.94 -3.16 13.11
N CYS A 288 8.14 -3.21 14.43
CA CYS A 288 7.56 -2.26 15.37
C CYS A 288 8.09 -0.84 15.13
N ILE A 289 9.41 -0.69 14.97
CA ILE A 289 10.05 0.60 14.72
C ILE A 289 9.64 1.14 13.35
N ALA A 290 9.62 0.30 12.31
CA ALA A 290 9.16 0.68 10.98
C ALA A 290 7.69 1.15 11.01
N ALA A 291 6.80 0.40 11.67
CA ALA A 291 5.42 0.82 11.85
C ALA A 291 5.32 2.16 12.60
N ALA A 292 6.05 2.31 13.71
CA ALA A 292 6.03 3.54 14.49
C ALA A 292 6.65 4.73 13.74
N HIS A 293 7.63 4.49 12.88
CA HIS A 293 8.24 5.51 12.01
C HIS A 293 7.23 6.01 10.97
N LEU A 294 6.46 5.11 10.37
CA LEU A 294 5.34 5.48 9.48
C LEU A 294 4.28 6.34 10.18
N HIS A 295 4.22 6.29 11.52
CA HIS A 295 3.35 7.12 12.35
C HIS A 295 4.03 8.37 12.91
N GLY A 296 5.27 8.65 12.51
CA GLY A 296 6.04 9.78 13.01
C GLY A 296 6.36 9.70 14.51
N LEU A 297 6.32 8.50 15.12
CA LEU A 297 6.52 8.32 16.56
C LEU A 297 7.99 8.13 16.92
N VAL A 298 8.80 7.63 15.98
CA VAL A 298 10.19 7.25 16.25
C VAL A 298 11.04 8.48 16.61
N MET A 299 11.01 9.55 15.80
CA MET A 299 11.86 10.72 16.05
C MET A 299 11.54 11.41 17.39
N PRO A 300 10.26 11.68 17.74
CA PRO A 300 9.91 12.22 19.06
C PRO A 300 10.33 11.31 20.21
N ALA A 301 10.16 10.00 20.07
CA ALA A 301 10.54 9.04 21.11
C ALA A 301 12.06 9.04 21.33
N VAL A 302 12.83 9.04 20.25
CA VAL A 302 14.29 9.07 20.30
C VAL A 302 14.81 10.39 20.89
N ALA A 303 14.27 11.53 20.46
CA ALA A 303 14.67 12.83 20.99
C ALA A 303 14.43 12.94 22.50
N ARG A 304 13.28 12.48 23.00
CA ARG A 304 13.01 12.42 24.44
C ARG A 304 13.98 11.50 25.20
N ALA A 305 14.25 10.33 24.64
CA ALA A 305 15.17 9.38 25.25
C ALA A 305 16.58 9.97 25.38
N VAL A 306 17.06 10.69 24.35
CA VAL A 306 18.38 11.35 24.35
C VAL A 306 18.42 12.55 25.30
N ALA A 307 17.34 13.32 25.40
CA ALA A 307 17.28 14.49 26.29
C ALA A 307 17.33 14.13 27.79
N GLY A 308 17.37 12.85 28.16
CA GLY A 308 17.39 12.40 29.56
C GLY A 308 16.09 12.71 30.32
N THR A 309 15.06 13.20 29.63
CA THR A 309 13.74 13.49 30.22
C THR A 309 12.94 12.21 30.47
N GLY A 310 13.37 11.08 29.87
CA GLY A 310 12.88 9.75 30.21
C GLY A 310 13.52 9.23 31.49
N THR A 311 13.16 9.77 32.66
CA THR A 311 13.06 8.86 33.80
C THR A 311 12.06 7.80 33.35
N ALA A 312 12.46 6.52 33.34
CA ALA A 312 11.52 5.44 33.04
C ALA A 312 10.32 5.73 33.93
N PRO A 313 9.13 6.04 33.37
CA PRO A 313 7.98 6.34 34.21
C PRO A 313 7.92 5.18 35.17
N GLU A 314 8.00 5.44 36.48
CA GLU A 314 7.89 4.39 37.52
C GLU A 314 6.70 3.58 37.07
N ALA A 315 6.99 2.42 36.45
CA ALA A 315 6.06 1.82 35.51
C ALA A 315 4.91 1.45 36.39
N ALA A 316 3.86 2.27 36.37
CA ALA A 316 2.94 2.31 37.48
C ALA A 316 2.45 0.88 37.57
N ALA A 317 2.88 0.18 38.63
CA ALA A 317 2.66 -1.24 38.82
C ALA A 317 1.17 -1.48 39.17
N ASN A 318 0.32 -0.62 38.63
CA ASN A 318 -1.09 -0.77 38.42
C ASN A 318 -1.25 -2.11 37.72
N GLY A 319 -1.46 -3.14 38.53
CA GLY A 319 -1.65 -4.53 38.15
C GLY A 319 -2.92 -4.74 37.32
N LEU A 320 -3.00 -4.05 36.18
CA LEU A 320 -3.98 -4.33 35.15
C LEU A 320 -3.68 -5.74 34.67
N ALA A 321 -4.64 -6.64 34.90
CA ALA A 321 -4.57 -7.99 34.38
C ALA A 321 -4.28 -7.93 32.87
N PRO A 322 -3.34 -8.74 32.37
CA PRO A 322 -2.99 -8.71 30.96
C PRO A 322 -4.21 -9.15 30.13
N LEU A 323 -4.65 -8.26 29.23
CA LEU A 323 -5.72 -8.54 28.25
C LEU A 323 -5.39 -9.82 27.47
N ALA A 324 -6.37 -10.70 27.30
CA ALA A 324 -6.22 -11.80 26.35
C ALA A 324 -6.17 -11.23 24.93
N LEU A 325 -5.14 -11.56 24.16
CA LEU A 325 -5.03 -11.11 22.77
C LEU A 325 -5.21 -12.27 21.80
N THR A 326 -6.15 -12.12 20.87
CA THR A 326 -6.33 -13.08 19.76
C THR A 326 -6.29 -12.34 18.44
N VAL A 327 -5.54 -12.89 17.49
CA VAL A 327 -5.50 -12.39 16.11
C VAL A 327 -6.34 -13.32 15.26
N PHE A 328 -7.21 -12.73 14.47
CA PHE A 328 -8.00 -13.41 13.46
C PHE A 328 -7.56 -12.90 12.09
N CYS A 329 -7.30 -13.80 11.16
CA CYS A 329 -6.89 -13.50 9.81
C CYS A 329 -7.84 -14.16 8.82
N ALA A 330 -8.49 -13.36 8.00
CA ALA A 330 -9.15 -13.84 6.80
C ALA A 330 -8.15 -13.85 5.64
N PHE A 331 -7.80 -15.03 5.14
CA PHE A 331 -6.85 -15.21 4.05
C PHE A 331 -7.63 -15.37 2.74
N PRO A 332 -7.36 -14.55 1.70
CA PRO A 332 -8.21 -14.47 0.51
C PRO A 332 -8.09 -15.68 -0.43
N LYS A 333 -7.18 -16.62 -0.15
CA LYS A 333 -6.99 -17.83 -0.95
C LYS A 333 -7.64 -19.06 -0.29
N SER A 334 -7.86 -20.10 -1.09
CA SER A 334 -8.29 -21.41 -0.59
C SER A 334 -7.17 -22.05 0.22
N SER A 335 -7.54 -22.91 1.17
CA SER A 335 -6.62 -23.76 1.91
C SER A 335 -5.77 -24.66 1.00
N GLU A 336 -6.29 -25.05 -0.16
CA GLU A 336 -5.54 -25.84 -1.17
C GLU A 336 -4.47 -25.02 -1.89
N ALA A 337 -4.60 -23.69 -1.91
CA ALA A 337 -3.61 -22.80 -2.50
C ALA A 337 -2.35 -22.64 -1.63
N LEU A 338 -2.33 -23.20 -0.41
CA LEU A 338 -1.10 -23.32 0.36
C LEU A 338 -0.18 -24.32 -0.29
N SER A 339 0.92 -23.82 -0.83
CA SER A 339 1.93 -24.60 -1.53
C SER A 339 3.31 -24.40 -0.91
N LEU A 340 4.14 -25.44 -1.01
CA LEU A 340 5.57 -25.37 -0.72
C LEU A 340 6.37 -24.99 -1.96
N GLU A 341 5.74 -24.84 -3.12
CA GLU A 341 6.41 -24.43 -4.36
C GLU A 341 6.88 -22.98 -4.27
N ARG A 342 8.14 -22.75 -4.66
CA ARG A 342 8.84 -21.47 -4.43
C ARG A 342 8.19 -20.27 -5.09
N ASN A 343 7.75 -20.45 -6.34
CA ASN A 343 7.04 -19.42 -7.11
C ASN A 343 5.75 -18.94 -6.43
N ILE A 344 5.12 -19.76 -5.59
CA ILE A 344 3.87 -19.42 -4.89
C ILE A 344 4.13 -18.83 -3.49
N ARG A 345 5.26 -19.18 -2.84
CA ARG A 345 5.57 -18.77 -1.45
C ARG A 345 5.51 -17.25 -1.25
N GLY A 346 5.89 -16.46 -2.25
CA GLY A 346 5.86 -15.00 -2.15
C GLY A 346 4.46 -14.44 -1.87
N GLU A 347 3.43 -15.04 -2.46
CA GLU A 347 2.05 -14.66 -2.21
C GLU A 347 1.54 -15.10 -0.82
N LEU A 348 2.23 -16.08 -0.22
CA LEU A 348 1.93 -16.60 1.12
C LEU A 348 2.74 -15.90 2.23
N LEU A 349 3.72 -15.06 1.85
CA LEU A 349 4.59 -14.37 2.80
C LEU A 349 3.83 -13.54 3.85
N PRO A 350 2.77 -12.77 3.52
CA PRO A 350 1.99 -12.07 4.54
C PRO A 350 1.42 -13.00 5.62
N LEU A 351 0.99 -14.21 5.23
CA LEU A 351 0.46 -15.21 6.15
C LEU A 351 1.56 -15.78 7.06
N VAL A 352 2.73 -16.11 6.49
CA VAL A 352 3.90 -16.56 7.25
C VAL A 352 4.32 -15.48 8.24
N GLN A 353 4.43 -14.23 7.79
CA GLN A 353 4.78 -13.09 8.64
C GLN A 353 3.77 -12.93 9.78
N LEU A 354 2.48 -13.09 9.51
CA LEU A 354 1.45 -13.00 10.53
C LEU A 354 1.53 -14.13 11.57
N CYS A 355 1.85 -15.35 11.13
CA CYS A 355 2.12 -16.49 12.02
C CYS A 355 3.29 -16.17 12.96
N VAL A 356 4.44 -15.75 12.41
CA VAL A 356 5.63 -15.40 13.18
C VAL A 356 5.37 -14.23 14.13
N CYS A 357 4.76 -13.16 13.63
CA CYS A 357 4.44 -11.97 14.41
C CYS A 357 3.51 -12.29 15.59
N THR A 358 2.48 -13.10 15.34
CA THR A 358 1.47 -13.38 16.35
C THR A 358 1.96 -14.37 17.41
N LEU A 359 2.55 -15.48 16.98
CA LEU A 359 2.70 -16.68 17.82
C LEU A 359 4.06 -16.78 18.52
N TRP A 360 5.15 -16.32 17.89
CA TRP A 360 6.48 -16.47 18.45
C TRP A 360 6.73 -15.39 19.49
N ARG A 361 6.91 -15.76 20.75
CA ARG A 361 7.31 -14.84 21.82
C ARG A 361 8.76 -15.09 22.23
N SER A 362 9.39 -14.10 22.85
CA SER A 362 10.64 -14.38 23.57
C SER A 362 10.36 -15.18 24.84
N LYS A 363 11.40 -15.86 25.34
CA LYS A 363 11.36 -16.71 26.54
C LYS A 363 10.99 -15.96 27.85
N ILE A 364 10.79 -14.63 27.84
CA ILE A 364 10.39 -13.88 29.05
C ILE A 364 8.88 -13.97 29.31
N GLY A 365 8.06 -14.30 28.30
CA GLY A 365 6.67 -14.69 28.54
C GLY A 365 6.56 -15.85 29.55
N ASP A 366 7.57 -16.72 29.60
CA ASP A 366 7.66 -17.83 30.55
C ASP A 366 8.13 -17.38 31.95
N ARG A 367 8.75 -16.20 32.10
CA ARG A 367 9.17 -15.64 33.41
C ARG A 367 8.03 -14.87 34.08
N LEU A 368 7.19 -14.18 33.31
CA LEU A 368 5.99 -13.53 33.83
C LEU A 368 4.96 -14.54 34.35
N SER A 369 5.02 -15.80 33.92
CA SER A 369 4.17 -16.88 34.42
C SER A 369 4.76 -17.65 35.60
N SER A 370 6.05 -17.45 35.93
CA SER A 370 6.70 -18.14 37.06
C SER A 370 6.59 -17.42 38.41
N ASP A 371 6.14 -16.17 38.44
CA ASP A 371 5.73 -15.56 39.71
C ASP A 371 4.43 -16.24 40.16
N GLU A 372 4.53 -17.05 41.22
CA GLU A 372 3.54 -18.04 41.70
C GLU A 372 2.16 -17.47 42.11
N GLY A 373 1.90 -16.17 41.89
CA GLY A 373 0.66 -15.47 42.23
C GLY A 373 -0.29 -15.27 41.04
N ALA A 374 -0.99 -16.33 40.62
CA ALA A 374 -2.25 -16.27 39.85
C ALA A 374 -2.29 -15.50 38.50
N ALA A 375 -1.16 -15.10 37.92
CA ALA A 375 -1.15 -14.45 36.61
C ALA A 375 -1.60 -15.45 35.52
N ARG A 376 -2.79 -15.23 34.94
CA ARG A 376 -3.28 -15.99 33.78
C ARG A 376 -2.22 -15.94 32.68
N GLU A 377 -1.69 -17.10 32.30
CA GLU A 377 -0.81 -17.23 31.15
C GLU A 377 -1.56 -16.78 29.89
N VAL A 378 -1.22 -15.59 29.37
CA VAL A 378 -1.85 -15.07 28.15
C VAL A 378 -1.25 -15.80 26.96
N GLU A 379 -1.88 -16.88 26.52
CA GLU A 379 -1.44 -17.62 25.33
C GLU A 379 -1.80 -16.85 24.04
N PRO A 380 -0.82 -16.52 23.16
CA PRO A 380 -1.14 -15.90 21.88
C PRO A 380 -1.85 -16.92 20.99
N LYS A 381 -2.96 -16.50 20.38
CA LYS A 381 -3.74 -17.32 19.45
C LYS A 381 -3.88 -16.63 18.11
N LEU A 382 -3.70 -17.38 17.03
CA LEU A 382 -3.93 -16.95 15.65
C LEU A 382 -4.99 -17.85 15.02
N TRP A 383 -6.09 -17.25 14.59
CA TRP A 383 -7.09 -17.89 13.74
C TRP A 383 -6.84 -17.51 12.29
N ILE A 384 -6.87 -18.49 11.39
CA ILE A 384 -6.78 -18.27 9.95
C ILE A 384 -8.04 -18.87 9.33
N LEU A 385 -8.80 -18.05 8.60
CA LEU A 385 -9.97 -18.44 7.81
C LEU A 385 -9.64 -18.28 6.33
N PHE A 386 -9.67 -19.38 5.60
CA PHE A 386 -9.47 -19.41 4.14
C PHE A 386 -10.78 -19.10 3.41
N ASN A 387 -10.68 -18.74 2.12
CA ASN A 387 -11.85 -18.35 1.33
C ASN A 387 -12.85 -19.50 1.06
N ASP A 388 -12.40 -20.75 1.21
CA ASP A 388 -13.18 -21.97 1.09
C ASP A 388 -13.90 -22.37 2.40
N GLY A 389 -13.85 -21.49 3.41
CA GLY A 389 -14.48 -21.71 4.71
C GLY A 389 -13.73 -22.68 5.62
N VAL A 390 -12.53 -23.14 5.25
CA VAL A 390 -11.65 -23.89 6.14
C VAL A 390 -11.02 -22.91 7.15
N ALA A 391 -11.01 -23.30 8.43
CA ALA A 391 -10.38 -22.49 9.47
C ALA A 391 -9.44 -23.32 10.33
N VAL A 392 -8.30 -22.71 10.69
CA VAL A 392 -7.31 -23.30 11.60
C VAL A 392 -6.99 -22.35 12.74
N THR A 393 -6.77 -22.92 13.93
CA THR A 393 -6.33 -22.18 15.12
C THR A 393 -4.93 -22.62 15.47
N LEU A 394 -4.02 -21.65 15.58
CA LEU A 394 -2.64 -21.83 15.96
C LEU A 394 -2.40 -21.20 17.34
N GLY A 395 -1.55 -21.85 18.14
CA GLY A 395 -1.21 -21.42 19.50
C GLY A 395 0.12 -22.03 19.94
N ARG A 396 0.34 -22.19 21.25
CA ARG A 396 1.61 -22.65 21.83
C ARG A 396 2.09 -23.97 21.24
N ARG A 397 1.19 -24.95 21.05
CA ARG A 397 1.54 -26.26 20.48
C ARG A 397 2.11 -26.18 19.07
N PHE A 398 1.68 -25.21 18.27
CA PHE A 398 2.24 -24.99 16.93
C PHE A 398 3.69 -24.49 17.02
N VAL A 399 3.93 -23.52 17.91
CA VAL A 399 5.27 -22.97 18.18
C VAL A 399 6.18 -24.02 18.76
N SER A 400 5.74 -24.75 19.80
CA SER A 400 6.55 -25.79 20.46
C SER A 400 6.96 -26.91 19.51
N GLY A 401 6.08 -27.31 18.58
CA GLY A 401 6.41 -28.29 17.54
C GLY A 401 7.56 -27.80 16.66
N LEU A 402 7.49 -26.56 16.18
CA LEU A 402 8.53 -25.96 15.33
C LEU A 402 9.83 -25.68 16.10
N SER A 403 9.76 -25.22 17.34
CA SER A 403 10.94 -24.92 18.16
C SER A 403 11.67 -26.17 18.65
N SER A 404 10.98 -27.31 18.80
CA SER A 404 11.65 -28.58 19.15
C SER A 404 12.56 -29.08 18.03
N SER A 405 12.27 -28.69 16.79
CA SER A 405 13.03 -29.08 15.60
C SER A 405 14.18 -28.11 15.30
N HIS A 406 14.16 -26.88 15.85
CA HIS A 406 15.09 -25.81 15.46
C HIS A 406 15.47 -24.86 16.61
N LYS A 407 16.74 -24.42 16.64
CA LYS A 407 17.26 -23.45 17.62
C LYS A 407 16.81 -22.00 17.36
N ALA A 408 16.34 -21.69 16.15
CA ALA A 408 15.99 -20.35 15.68
C ALA A 408 14.50 -20.21 15.32
N ALA A 409 14.07 -18.99 14.94
CA ALA A 409 12.75 -18.78 14.35
C ALA A 409 12.59 -19.61 13.05
N PRO A 410 11.41 -20.17 12.76
CA PRO A 410 11.24 -21.09 11.64
C PRO A 410 11.33 -20.36 10.30
N THR A 411 11.77 -21.09 9.27
CA THR A 411 11.80 -20.63 7.89
C THR A 411 10.39 -20.52 7.30
N GLU A 412 10.23 -19.78 6.21
CA GLU A 412 8.96 -19.69 5.48
C GLU A 412 8.41 -21.09 5.13
N ARG A 413 9.28 -21.97 4.61
CA ARG A 413 8.94 -23.36 4.29
C ARG A 413 8.43 -24.13 5.50
N GLN A 414 9.11 -24.01 6.64
CA GLN A 414 8.73 -24.74 7.86
C GLN A 414 7.37 -24.30 8.39
N VAL A 415 7.08 -23.00 8.36
CA VAL A 415 5.76 -22.47 8.75
C VAL A 415 4.69 -23.00 7.80
N LEU A 416 4.91 -22.94 6.49
CA LEU A 416 3.97 -23.42 5.48
C LEU A 416 3.74 -24.94 5.55
N GLU A 417 4.78 -25.72 5.78
CA GLU A 417 4.69 -27.17 5.93
C GLU A 417 3.88 -27.54 7.18
N ALA A 418 4.15 -26.88 8.31
CA ALA A 418 3.38 -27.08 9.53
C ALA A 418 1.91 -26.64 9.36
N LEU A 419 1.65 -25.58 8.60
CA LEU A 419 0.28 -25.14 8.24
C LEU A 419 -0.44 -26.18 7.38
N GLN A 420 0.21 -26.71 6.35
CA GLN A 420 -0.36 -27.77 5.50
C GLN A 420 -0.70 -29.02 6.31
N GLN A 421 0.16 -29.44 7.23
CA GLN A 421 -0.11 -30.57 8.12
C GLN A 421 -1.35 -30.32 9.00
N ARG A 422 -1.55 -29.09 9.47
CA ARG A 422 -2.75 -28.71 10.24
C ARG A 422 -4.00 -28.66 9.38
N LEU A 423 -3.88 -28.28 8.12
CA LEU A 423 -5.01 -28.23 7.19
C LEU A 423 -5.52 -29.59 6.76
N ARG A 424 -4.66 -30.61 6.66
CA ARG A 424 -5.07 -31.98 6.31
C ARG A 424 -6.14 -32.56 7.24
N VAL A 425 -6.21 -32.08 8.49
CA VAL A 425 -7.20 -32.50 9.49
C VAL A 425 -8.32 -31.47 9.69
N ALA A 426 -8.22 -30.29 9.07
CA ALA A 426 -9.24 -29.26 9.15
C ALA A 426 -10.39 -29.58 8.18
N LYS A 427 -11.62 -29.26 8.58
CA LYS A 427 -12.82 -29.45 7.76
C LYS A 427 -13.48 -28.09 7.49
N PRO A 428 -13.99 -27.85 6.27
CA PRO A 428 -14.72 -26.63 5.95
C PRO A 428 -15.97 -26.54 6.82
N LYS A 429 -16.29 -25.31 7.20
CA LYS A 429 -17.28 -25.02 8.23
C LYS A 429 -18.00 -23.74 7.82
N SER A 430 -19.24 -23.83 7.36
CA SER A 430 -20.06 -22.68 6.90
C SER A 430 -20.02 -21.50 7.89
N ASP A 431 -20.12 -21.78 9.19
CA ASP A 431 -20.08 -20.77 10.26
C ASP A 431 -18.69 -20.65 10.93
N ALA A 432 -17.59 -20.90 10.22
CA ALA A 432 -16.25 -20.85 10.81
C ALA A 432 -15.93 -19.49 11.42
N LEU A 433 -16.26 -18.39 10.73
CA LEU A 433 -16.05 -17.02 11.18
C LEU A 433 -16.83 -16.71 12.46
N ARG A 434 -18.15 -16.97 12.45
CA ARG A 434 -19.01 -16.74 13.62
C ARG A 434 -18.55 -17.57 14.82
N ARG A 435 -18.18 -18.84 14.62
CA ARG A 435 -17.62 -19.69 15.68
C ARG A 435 -16.28 -19.19 16.20
N ALA A 436 -15.40 -18.71 15.33
CA ALA A 436 -14.12 -18.15 15.73
C ALA A 436 -14.33 -16.93 16.62
N VAL A 437 -15.15 -15.96 16.18
CA VAL A 437 -15.55 -14.79 16.97
C VAL A 437 -16.14 -15.24 18.29
N ARG A 438 -17.19 -16.07 18.29
CA ARG A 438 -17.84 -16.58 19.51
C ARG A 438 -16.85 -17.25 20.48
N SER A 439 -15.93 -18.06 19.97
CA SER A 439 -14.93 -18.76 20.81
C SER A 439 -13.90 -17.83 21.45
N CYS A 440 -13.73 -16.63 20.89
CA CYS A 440 -12.83 -15.60 21.39
C CYS A 440 -13.56 -14.54 22.23
N VAL A 441 -14.90 -14.61 22.31
CA VAL A 441 -15.70 -13.57 22.97
C VAL A 441 -16.00 -14.00 24.40
N GLY A 442 -15.22 -13.46 25.33
CA GLY A 442 -15.61 -13.38 26.73
C GLY A 442 -16.68 -12.31 26.97
N LYS A 443 -17.16 -12.19 28.21
CA LYS A 443 -18.17 -11.17 28.64
C LYS A 443 -17.78 -9.72 28.30
N SER A 444 -16.51 -9.48 28.00
CA SER A 444 -15.89 -8.17 27.75
C SER A 444 -14.83 -8.29 26.63
N SER A 445 -15.27 -8.38 25.37
CA SER A 445 -14.35 -8.49 24.22
C SER A 445 -14.45 -7.31 23.26
N LEU A 446 -13.32 -6.73 22.85
CA LEU A 446 -13.25 -5.64 21.85
C LEU A 446 -12.63 -6.18 20.56
N ALA A 447 -13.27 -5.94 19.42
CA ALA A 447 -12.70 -6.24 18.12
C ALA A 447 -12.09 -4.98 17.48
N LEU A 448 -10.83 -5.05 17.07
CA LEU A 448 -10.16 -4.04 16.24
C LEU A 448 -10.09 -4.58 14.80
N MET A 449 -10.82 -3.95 13.88
CA MET A 449 -10.81 -4.33 12.47
C MET A 449 -9.69 -3.62 11.73
N LEU A 450 -8.64 -4.37 11.43
CA LEU A 450 -7.47 -3.91 10.71
C LEU A 450 -7.77 -3.94 9.21
N SER A 451 -8.22 -2.81 8.65
CA SER A 451 -8.56 -2.67 7.23
C SER A 451 -7.51 -1.86 6.50
N GLU A 452 -7.10 -2.33 5.32
CA GLU A 452 -6.22 -1.57 4.45
C GLU A 452 -6.97 -0.36 3.87
N ALA A 453 -6.42 0.84 4.07
CA ALA A 453 -6.97 2.09 3.55
C ALA A 453 -5.81 3.06 3.22
N ASP A 454 -6.10 4.11 2.45
CA ASP A 454 -5.13 5.16 2.09
C ASP A 454 -4.90 6.14 3.25
N GLY A 455 -4.41 5.60 4.36
CA GLY A 455 -4.19 6.32 5.59
C GLY A 455 -4.19 5.34 6.76
N PHE A 456 -3.25 5.53 7.68
CA PHE A 456 -3.25 4.77 8.92
C PHE A 456 -3.74 5.68 10.05
N ASP A 457 -4.91 5.37 10.61
CA ASP A 457 -5.44 6.02 11.80
C ASP A 457 -5.79 4.90 12.79
N LEU A 458 -5.03 4.83 13.88
CA LEU A 458 -4.95 3.60 14.69
C LEU A 458 -6.27 3.29 15.41
N PHE A 459 -7.26 4.19 15.45
CA PHE A 459 -8.52 3.97 16.14
C PHE A 459 -9.65 4.92 15.68
N GLN A 460 -10.43 4.53 14.66
CA GLN A 460 -11.64 5.27 14.23
C GLN A 460 -12.93 4.49 14.55
N GLY A 461 -13.17 4.14 15.82
CA GLY A 461 -14.33 3.29 16.17
C GLY A 461 -15.05 3.68 17.45
N ALA A 462 -16.38 3.49 17.46
CA ALA A 462 -17.26 3.82 18.56
C ALA A 462 -17.13 2.78 19.69
N CYS A 463 -16.79 3.24 20.89
CA CYS A 463 -16.98 2.48 22.14
C CYS A 463 -17.66 3.41 23.15
N SER A 464 -18.99 3.32 23.26
CA SER A 464 -19.76 3.99 24.30
C SER A 464 -19.85 3.10 25.54
N GLY A 465 -19.39 3.57 26.71
CA GLY A 465 -19.52 2.86 28.01
C GLY A 465 -18.23 2.76 28.84
N LYS A 466 -18.32 2.76 30.18
CA LYS A 466 -17.18 2.54 31.11
C LYS A 466 -16.71 1.07 31.04
N TRP A 467 -16.10 0.67 29.93
CA TRP A 467 -15.78 -0.72 29.68
C TRP A 467 -14.32 -0.85 29.24
N MET A 468 -13.58 -1.68 29.96
CA MET A 468 -12.30 -2.22 29.52
C MET A 468 -12.59 -3.65 29.07
N PRO A 469 -12.18 -4.06 27.86
CA PRO A 469 -12.28 -5.46 27.49
C PRO A 469 -11.37 -6.29 28.41
N ASP A 470 -11.71 -7.54 28.69
CA ASP A 470 -10.77 -8.56 29.18
C ASP A 470 -10.09 -9.26 27.99
N HIS A 471 -10.66 -9.16 26.79
CA HIS A 471 -10.18 -9.79 25.56
C HIS A 471 -10.13 -8.80 24.38
N LEU A 472 -8.99 -8.68 23.73
CA LEU A 472 -8.82 -7.94 22.49
C LEU A 472 -8.72 -8.89 21.29
N LEU A 473 -9.59 -8.70 20.31
CA LEU A 473 -9.64 -9.44 19.05
C LEU A 473 -9.14 -8.55 17.92
N LEU A 474 -8.03 -8.90 17.27
CA LEU A 474 -7.50 -8.18 16.10
C LEU A 474 -7.97 -8.88 14.82
N LEU A 475 -8.84 -8.25 14.03
CA LEU A 475 -9.36 -8.81 12.78
C LEU A 475 -8.55 -8.27 11.60
N VAL A 476 -7.67 -9.08 11.04
CA VAL A 476 -6.95 -8.83 9.78
C VAL A 476 -7.78 -9.40 8.64
N CYS A 477 -8.57 -8.55 7.98
CA CYS A 477 -9.47 -8.97 6.91
C CYS A 477 -9.24 -8.16 5.63
N PRO A 478 -9.09 -8.82 4.46
CA PRO A 478 -9.13 -8.12 3.18
C PRO A 478 -10.53 -7.51 2.97
N PRO A 479 -10.66 -6.45 2.15
CA PRO A 479 -11.92 -5.73 1.96
C PRO A 479 -13.17 -6.60 1.72
N PRO A 480 -13.14 -7.67 0.89
CA PRO A 480 -14.31 -8.51 0.66
C PRO A 480 -14.80 -9.24 1.91
N MET A 481 -13.89 -9.60 2.81
CA MET A 481 -14.18 -10.37 4.03
C MET A 481 -14.38 -9.49 5.26
N ALA A 482 -14.01 -8.21 5.20
CA ALA A 482 -14.20 -7.26 6.29
C ALA A 482 -15.69 -7.07 6.65
N SER A 483 -16.58 -7.03 5.65
CA SER A 483 -18.03 -6.91 5.87
C SER A 483 -18.59 -8.13 6.63
N ALA A 484 -18.18 -9.34 6.24
CA ALA A 484 -18.58 -10.58 6.91
C ALA A 484 -18.06 -10.65 8.35
N ALA A 485 -16.80 -10.24 8.59
CA ALA A 485 -16.22 -10.19 9.94
C ALA A 485 -16.93 -9.17 10.82
N ALA A 486 -17.29 -8.01 10.26
CA ALA A 486 -18.06 -6.99 10.95
C ALA A 486 -19.47 -7.48 11.28
N ALA A 487 -20.13 -8.20 10.36
CA ALA A 487 -21.43 -8.82 10.61
C ALA A 487 -21.35 -9.84 11.74
N ALA A 488 -20.37 -10.74 11.72
CA ALA A 488 -20.15 -11.72 12.78
C ALA A 488 -19.91 -11.07 14.15
N CYS A 489 -19.16 -9.96 14.21
CA CYS A 489 -18.98 -9.21 15.46
C CYS A 489 -20.28 -8.59 15.96
N ARG A 490 -21.10 -8.01 15.06
CA ARG A 490 -22.42 -7.44 15.44
C ARG A 490 -23.36 -8.51 15.98
N GLU A 491 -23.42 -9.67 15.34
CA GLU A 491 -24.26 -10.79 15.76
C GLU A 491 -23.86 -11.33 17.14
N GLU A 492 -22.57 -11.40 17.42
CA GLU A 492 -22.03 -11.83 18.72
C GLU A 492 -21.91 -10.67 19.73
N SER A 493 -22.49 -9.51 19.44
CA SER A 493 -22.49 -8.31 20.29
C SER A 493 -21.09 -7.85 20.74
N VAL A 494 -20.11 -8.00 19.86
CA VAL A 494 -18.72 -7.57 20.07
C VAL A 494 -18.55 -6.15 19.53
N PRO A 495 -18.22 -5.15 20.38
CA PRO A 495 -17.85 -3.83 19.90
C PRO A 495 -16.74 -3.92 18.87
N LEU A 496 -16.94 -3.26 17.73
CA LEU A 496 -16.01 -3.26 16.60
C LEU A 496 -15.48 -1.85 16.37
N ALA A 497 -14.16 -1.68 16.38
CA ALA A 497 -13.51 -0.44 16.04
C ALA A 497 -12.62 -0.64 14.81
N PRO A 498 -12.86 0.05 13.68
CA PRO A 498 -11.95 -0.01 12.56
C PRO A 498 -10.65 0.72 12.88
N VAL A 499 -9.58 0.15 12.36
CA VAL A 499 -8.20 0.61 12.45
C VAL A 499 -7.70 0.65 11.02
N ALA A 500 -7.56 1.85 10.49
CA ALA A 500 -7.10 2.03 9.13
C ALA A 500 -5.59 1.73 9.10
N MET A 501 -5.16 0.99 8.09
CA MET A 501 -3.76 0.61 7.94
C MET A 501 -3.23 0.85 6.54
N ALA A 502 -1.92 1.11 6.42
CA ALA A 502 -1.25 1.10 5.12
C ALA A 502 -1.39 -0.28 4.45
N ARG A 503 -1.59 -0.32 3.13
CA ARG A 503 -1.71 -1.58 2.36
C ARG A 503 -0.60 -2.56 2.69
N ASN A 504 -0.93 -3.84 2.84
CA ASN A 504 -0.14 -4.98 3.29
C ASN A 504 0.37 -4.91 4.77
N SER A 505 0.09 -3.86 5.56
CA SER A 505 0.84 -3.58 6.82
C SER A 505 0.31 -4.33 8.03
N ALA A 506 -0.64 -5.24 7.82
CA ALA A 506 -1.30 -5.99 8.88
C ALA A 506 -0.33 -6.66 9.87
N PRO A 507 0.73 -7.39 9.46
CA PRO A 507 1.62 -8.00 10.45
C PRO A 507 2.36 -6.93 11.26
N SER A 508 2.63 -5.74 10.69
CA SER A 508 3.30 -4.65 11.39
C SER A 508 2.40 -3.96 12.42
N ALA A 509 1.13 -3.74 12.07
CA ALA A 509 0.14 -3.25 13.01
C ALA A 509 -0.13 -4.24 14.15
N VAL A 510 -0.21 -5.53 13.83
CA VAL A 510 -0.37 -6.59 14.85
C VAL A 510 0.81 -6.57 15.83
N VAL A 511 2.06 -6.48 15.34
CA VAL A 511 3.24 -6.35 16.20
C VAL A 511 3.17 -5.08 17.05
N LEU A 512 2.86 -3.94 16.46
CA LEU A 512 2.79 -2.67 17.18
C LEU A 512 1.74 -2.73 18.31
N LEU A 513 0.55 -3.26 18.02
CA LEU A 513 -0.54 -3.45 18.99
C LEU A 513 -0.16 -4.46 20.08
N GLN A 514 0.53 -5.54 19.73
CA GLN A 514 1.07 -6.51 20.68
C GLN A 514 2.06 -5.85 21.65
N PHE A 515 3.01 -5.07 21.13
CA PHE A 515 3.96 -4.33 21.97
C PHE A 515 3.24 -3.33 22.88
N MET A 516 2.30 -2.55 22.34
CA MET A 516 1.50 -1.62 23.16
C MET A 516 0.73 -2.36 24.26
N HIS A 517 0.22 -3.55 23.95
CA HIS A 517 -0.48 -4.40 24.90
C HIS A 517 0.47 -4.90 26.00
N TYR A 518 1.64 -5.46 25.64
CA TYR A 518 2.62 -5.96 26.60
C TYR A 518 3.23 -4.86 27.47
N CYS A 519 3.40 -3.67 26.92
CA CYS A 519 3.86 -2.49 27.67
C CYS A 519 2.73 -1.80 28.47
N GLY A 520 1.52 -2.37 28.51
CA GLY A 520 0.37 -1.79 29.25
C GLY A 520 -0.16 -0.45 28.69
N SER A 521 0.36 0.03 27.56
CA SER A 521 0.03 1.34 26.98
C SER A 521 -1.22 1.32 26.09
N LEU A 522 -1.65 0.14 25.63
CA LEU A 522 -2.80 0.01 24.74
C LEU A 522 -4.12 0.45 25.39
N ALA A 523 -4.37 0.02 26.62
CA ALA A 523 -5.60 0.35 27.33
C ALA A 523 -5.75 1.86 27.63
N PRO A 524 -4.72 2.57 28.12
CA PRO A 524 -4.73 4.03 28.22
C PRO A 524 -4.98 4.73 26.87
N ARG A 525 -4.39 4.25 25.77
CA ARG A 525 -4.60 4.79 24.42
C ARG A 525 -6.06 4.69 24.00
N LEU A 526 -6.64 3.50 24.12
CA LEU A 526 -8.07 3.26 23.84
C LEU A 526 -8.98 4.21 24.65
N ARG A 527 -8.62 4.49 25.91
CA ARG A 527 -9.36 5.45 26.77
C ARG A 527 -9.22 6.89 26.29
N HIS A 528 -8.02 7.33 25.94
CA HIS A 528 -7.77 8.71 25.50
C HIS A 528 -8.51 9.04 24.20
N LEU A 529 -8.45 8.14 23.21
CA LEU A 529 -9.08 8.33 21.91
C LEU A 529 -10.60 8.48 22.00
N ARG A 530 -11.21 7.71 22.91
CA ARG A 530 -12.62 7.85 23.24
C ARG A 530 -12.96 9.25 23.74
N ARG A 531 -12.16 9.81 24.66
CA ARG A 531 -12.40 11.16 25.21
C ARG A 531 -12.32 12.21 24.10
N THR A 532 -11.24 12.19 23.32
CA THR A 532 -11.05 13.16 22.21
C THR A 532 -12.14 13.10 21.15
N ARG A 533 -12.79 11.94 20.94
CA ARG A 533 -13.88 11.81 19.98
C ARG A 533 -15.21 12.34 20.51
N LEU A 534 -15.54 12.02 21.77
CA LEU A 534 -16.71 12.60 22.43
C LEU A 534 -16.66 14.13 22.42
N ASP A 535 -15.44 14.70 22.50
CA ASP A 535 -15.22 16.14 22.41
C ASP A 535 -15.17 16.66 20.95
N ALA A 536 -14.76 15.83 19.98
CA ALA A 536 -14.63 16.20 18.56
C ALA A 536 -15.89 16.01 17.71
N GLU A 537 -16.84 15.17 18.11
CA GLU A 537 -18.20 15.07 17.53
C GLU A 537 -19.10 16.26 17.95
N SER A 538 -18.47 17.41 18.23
CA SER A 538 -19.10 18.70 18.42
C SER A 538 -19.70 19.23 17.10
N PRO A 539 -20.78 20.05 17.11
CA PRO A 539 -21.46 20.61 15.93
C PRO A 539 -20.57 21.26 14.85
N ARG A 540 -19.31 21.60 15.18
CA ARG A 540 -18.35 22.23 14.27
C ARG A 540 -17.84 21.35 13.13
N MET A 541 -17.89 20.02 13.22
CA MET A 541 -17.43 19.14 12.12
C MET A 541 -18.50 18.94 11.05
N LEU A 542 -19.77 18.76 11.43
CA LEU A 542 -20.90 18.66 10.49
C LEU A 542 -21.01 19.92 9.62
N ALA A 543 -20.86 21.11 10.22
CA ALA A 543 -20.85 22.38 9.49
C ALA A 543 -19.71 22.53 8.47
N LYS A 544 -18.61 21.77 8.60
CA LYS A 544 -17.51 21.81 7.61
C LYS A 544 -17.80 20.93 6.41
N SER A 545 -18.45 19.78 6.60
CA SER A 545 -18.77 18.87 5.48
C SER A 545 -19.71 19.55 4.48
N GLU A 546 -20.78 20.19 4.98
CA GLU A 546 -21.76 20.91 4.16
C GLU A 546 -21.10 22.00 3.29
N VAL A 547 -20.07 22.68 3.82
CA VAL A 547 -19.34 23.72 3.08
C VAL A 547 -18.55 23.13 1.91
N PHE A 548 -17.93 21.96 2.08
CA PHE A 548 -17.17 21.32 1.00
C PHE A 548 -18.07 20.73 -0.07
N GLU A 549 -19.16 20.04 0.31
CA GLU A 549 -20.14 19.51 -0.63
C GLU A 549 -20.70 20.65 -1.50
N LYS A 550 -21.06 21.77 -0.87
CA LYS A 550 -21.52 22.97 -1.58
C LYS A 550 -20.48 23.56 -2.53
N ALA A 551 -19.27 23.80 -2.04
CA ALA A 551 -18.21 24.37 -2.86
C ALA A 551 -17.85 23.47 -4.06
N SER A 552 -17.89 22.14 -3.87
CA SER A 552 -17.59 21.17 -4.94
C SER A 552 -18.61 21.21 -6.07
N ALA A 553 -19.90 21.20 -5.74
CA ALA A 553 -20.99 21.25 -6.72
C ALA A 553 -21.06 22.61 -7.42
N GLU A 554 -20.87 23.71 -6.70
CA GLU A 554 -20.82 25.06 -7.26
C GLU A 554 -19.65 25.24 -8.23
N SER A 555 -18.46 24.71 -7.90
CA SER A 555 -17.29 24.80 -8.78
C SER A 555 -17.46 23.97 -10.06
N ALA A 556 -17.95 22.73 -9.94
CA ALA A 556 -18.23 21.88 -11.09
C ALA A 556 -19.34 22.47 -11.98
N ARG A 557 -20.39 23.04 -11.37
CA ARG A 557 -21.46 23.74 -12.09
C ARG A 557 -20.92 24.97 -12.82
N ALA A 558 -20.14 25.81 -12.16
CA ALA A 558 -19.56 27.01 -12.77
C ALA A 558 -18.67 26.67 -13.98
N LEU A 559 -17.93 25.56 -13.93
CA LEU A 559 -17.14 25.06 -15.06
C LEU A 559 -18.04 24.77 -16.27
N VAL A 560 -19.10 23.96 -16.09
CA VAL A 560 -19.96 23.57 -17.21
C VAL A 560 -20.80 24.76 -17.71
N GLU A 561 -21.31 25.61 -16.82
CA GLU A 561 -22.08 26.80 -17.20
C GLU A 561 -21.28 27.79 -18.06
N GLN A 562 -19.97 27.91 -17.81
CA GLN A 562 -19.10 28.81 -18.57
C GLN A 562 -18.62 28.20 -19.89
N LEU A 563 -18.22 26.92 -19.87
CA LEU A 563 -17.62 26.29 -21.04
C LEU A 563 -18.66 25.69 -22.00
N ALA A 564 -19.81 25.18 -21.55
CA ALA A 564 -20.77 24.55 -22.46
C ALA A 564 -21.30 25.50 -23.58
N PRO A 565 -21.61 26.79 -23.32
CA PRO A 565 -21.98 27.71 -24.39
C PRO A 565 -20.82 27.99 -25.37
N THR A 566 -19.59 28.07 -24.86
CA THR A 566 -18.38 28.22 -25.68
C THR A 566 -18.18 27.00 -26.57
N MET A 567 -18.33 25.79 -26.01
CA MET A 567 -18.24 24.55 -26.76
C MET A 567 -19.36 24.41 -27.78
N ALA A 568 -20.57 24.89 -27.48
CA ALA A 568 -21.67 24.96 -28.44
C ALA A 568 -21.31 25.81 -29.66
N ALA A 569 -20.60 26.93 -29.45
CA ALA A 569 -20.12 27.79 -30.54
C ALA A 569 -18.97 27.13 -31.32
N ILE A 570 -18.00 26.54 -30.60
CA ILE A 570 -16.85 25.84 -31.17
C ILE A 570 -17.28 24.65 -32.03
N ALA A 571 -18.24 23.84 -31.57
CA ALA A 571 -18.71 22.63 -32.27
C ALA A 571 -19.31 22.91 -33.67
N ASN A 572 -19.67 24.16 -33.98
CA ASN A 572 -20.10 24.53 -35.34
C ASN A 572 -18.93 24.71 -36.33
N VAL A 573 -17.71 24.85 -35.83
CA VAL A 573 -16.51 25.12 -36.64
C VAL A 573 -15.43 24.07 -36.46
N MET A 574 -15.28 23.48 -35.28
CA MET A 574 -14.28 22.45 -35.00
C MET A 574 -14.65 21.55 -33.82
N TYR A 575 -14.01 20.38 -33.74
CA TYR A 575 -13.96 19.55 -32.54
C TYR A 575 -12.59 19.69 -31.89
N HIS A 576 -12.52 19.91 -30.58
CA HIS A 576 -11.26 20.12 -29.85
C HIS A 576 -10.48 18.81 -29.65
N ARG A 577 -11.19 17.70 -29.40
CA ARG A 577 -10.68 16.32 -29.23
C ARG A 577 -9.75 16.06 -28.03
N ASP A 578 -9.32 17.12 -27.34
CA ASP A 578 -8.47 17.04 -26.15
C ASP A 578 -8.96 17.93 -25.00
N VAL A 579 -10.26 17.90 -24.71
CA VAL A 579 -10.83 18.62 -23.57
C VAL A 579 -10.52 17.86 -22.28
N ASN A 580 -9.64 18.42 -21.46
CA ASN A 580 -9.22 17.84 -20.19
C ASN A 580 -8.77 18.91 -19.18
N ALA A 581 -8.49 18.52 -17.93
CA ALA A 581 -8.11 19.46 -16.88
C ALA A 581 -6.78 20.23 -17.12
N HIS A 582 -5.88 19.72 -17.97
CA HIS A 582 -4.64 20.43 -18.33
C HIS A 582 -4.88 21.54 -19.36
N ASN A 583 -5.91 21.39 -20.20
CA ASN A 583 -6.29 22.33 -21.24
C ASN A 583 -7.39 23.30 -20.80
N ILE A 584 -7.75 23.30 -19.51
CA ILE A 584 -8.70 24.24 -18.92
C ILE A 584 -7.99 25.09 -17.86
N LEU A 585 -7.87 26.37 -18.13
CA LEU A 585 -7.35 27.36 -17.18
C LEU A 585 -8.43 27.76 -16.20
N ALA A 586 -8.09 27.81 -14.91
CA ALA A 586 -8.95 28.33 -13.86
C ALA A 586 -8.34 29.60 -13.27
N HIS A 587 -9.13 30.66 -13.18
CA HIS A 587 -8.77 31.92 -12.54
C HIS A 587 -9.77 32.24 -11.44
N VAL A 588 -9.28 32.64 -10.27
CA VAL A 588 -10.12 33.02 -9.12
C VAL A 588 -10.18 34.55 -9.09
N ALA A 589 -11.34 35.10 -9.43
CA ALA A 589 -11.55 36.55 -9.39
C ALA A 589 -11.52 37.09 -7.94
N PRO A 590 -11.22 38.38 -7.75
CA PRO A 590 -11.39 39.05 -6.45
C PRO A 590 -12.84 38.90 -5.97
N GLY A 591 -13.07 38.09 -4.94
CA GLY A 591 -14.40 37.67 -4.50
C GLY A 591 -14.62 36.15 -4.51
N GLY A 592 -13.66 35.37 -4.99
CA GLY A 592 -13.70 33.90 -4.94
C GLY A 592 -14.47 33.25 -6.10
N GLN A 593 -14.99 34.04 -7.04
CA GLN A 593 -15.67 33.51 -8.22
C GLN A 593 -14.66 32.87 -9.18
N LEU A 594 -14.94 31.64 -9.60
CA LEU A 594 -14.12 30.91 -10.56
C LEU A 594 -14.49 31.32 -11.99
N SER A 595 -13.48 31.61 -12.81
CA SER A 595 -13.59 31.80 -14.24
C SER A 595 -12.75 30.75 -14.97
N PHE A 596 -13.33 30.10 -15.98
CA PHE A 596 -12.68 29.03 -16.73
C PHE A 596 -12.46 29.42 -18.20
N GLY A 597 -11.34 28.98 -18.78
CA GLY A 597 -11.01 29.16 -20.19
C GLY A 597 -10.41 27.91 -20.80
N LEU A 598 -10.76 27.61 -22.05
CA LEU A 598 -10.20 26.49 -22.82
C LEU A 598 -8.98 26.96 -23.62
N VAL A 599 -7.93 26.13 -23.65
CA VAL A 599 -6.67 26.39 -24.37
C VAL A 599 -6.22 25.15 -25.13
N ASP A 600 -5.19 25.33 -25.97
CA ASP A 600 -4.50 24.26 -26.72
C ASP A 600 -5.37 23.51 -27.75
N PHE A 601 -5.63 24.19 -28.87
CA PHE A 601 -6.34 23.63 -30.03
C PHE A 601 -5.42 22.79 -30.95
N GLY A 602 -4.27 22.31 -30.46
CA GLY A 602 -3.27 21.60 -31.28
C GLY A 602 -3.77 20.29 -31.90
N LEU A 603 -4.81 19.69 -31.34
CA LEU A 603 -5.47 18.47 -31.83
C LEU A 603 -6.87 18.72 -32.43
N ALA A 604 -7.27 19.98 -32.54
CA ALA A 604 -8.57 20.34 -33.06
C ALA A 604 -8.67 20.03 -34.57
N VAL A 605 -9.88 19.64 -34.99
CA VAL A 605 -10.20 19.30 -36.38
C VAL A 605 -11.40 20.11 -36.86
N ASP A 606 -11.42 20.48 -38.14
CA ASP A 606 -12.53 21.24 -38.70
C ASP A 606 -13.82 20.40 -38.70
N ALA A 607 -14.92 20.96 -38.19
CA ALA A 607 -16.17 20.22 -38.03
C ALA A 607 -16.79 19.82 -39.38
N SER A 608 -16.53 20.60 -40.44
CA SER A 608 -17.02 20.30 -41.78
C SER A 608 -16.28 19.11 -42.39
N THR A 609 -14.94 19.04 -42.28
CA THR A 609 -14.17 17.92 -42.82
C THR A 609 -14.23 16.69 -41.91
N TRP A 610 -14.43 16.88 -40.61
CA TRP A 610 -14.62 15.80 -39.64
C TRP A 610 -15.73 14.85 -40.07
N MET A 611 -16.88 15.39 -40.49
CA MET A 611 -18.07 14.61 -40.84
C MET A 611 -18.30 14.41 -42.34
N ASP A 612 -17.50 15.03 -43.21
CA ASP A 612 -17.74 15.02 -44.66
C ASP A 612 -17.14 13.77 -45.33
N PRO A 613 -17.93 12.88 -45.97
CA PRO A 613 -17.41 11.77 -46.75
C PRO A 613 -17.07 12.18 -48.20
N SER A 614 -17.00 13.47 -48.53
CA SER A 614 -16.82 13.91 -49.92
C SER A 614 -15.47 13.50 -50.52
N PRO A 615 -15.37 13.42 -51.87
CA PRO A 615 -14.11 13.13 -52.57
C PRO A 615 -13.01 14.17 -52.33
N LEU A 616 -13.34 15.32 -51.74
CA LEU A 616 -12.37 16.34 -51.37
C LEU A 616 -11.49 15.86 -50.21
N ASN A 617 -12.01 14.95 -49.38
CA ASN A 617 -11.22 14.29 -48.35
C ASN A 617 -10.43 13.10 -48.90
N PRO A 618 -9.23 12.81 -48.36
CA PRO A 618 -8.38 11.73 -48.84
C PRO A 618 -9.12 10.38 -48.93
N GLY A 619 -9.38 9.92 -50.16
CA GLY A 619 -10.04 8.65 -50.41
C GLY A 619 -11.57 8.66 -50.21
N GLY A 620 -12.21 9.83 -50.15
CA GLY A 620 -13.67 9.94 -49.96
C GLY A 620 -14.13 9.53 -48.57
N LYS A 621 -13.27 9.75 -47.56
CA LYS A 621 -13.50 9.38 -46.16
C LYS A 621 -13.60 10.59 -45.28
N SER A 622 -14.46 10.55 -44.27
CA SER A 622 -14.49 11.55 -43.21
C SER A 622 -13.20 11.51 -42.37
N GLU A 623 -12.73 12.65 -41.86
CA GLU A 623 -11.46 12.70 -41.11
C GLU A 623 -11.45 11.80 -39.87
N TRP A 624 -12.61 11.58 -39.24
CA TRP A 624 -12.72 10.68 -38.10
C TRP A 624 -12.34 9.22 -38.45
N GLU A 625 -12.44 8.83 -39.72
CA GLU A 625 -12.12 7.48 -40.17
C GLU A 625 -10.63 7.18 -40.26
N PHE A 626 -9.80 8.21 -40.47
CA PHE A 626 -8.38 8.02 -40.79
C PHE A 626 -7.42 8.81 -39.90
N LEU A 627 -7.89 9.83 -39.17
CA LEU A 627 -7.06 10.48 -38.16
C LEU A 627 -6.92 9.58 -36.94
N ASP A 628 -5.70 9.54 -36.40
CA ASP A 628 -5.41 8.83 -35.16
C ASP A 628 -6.20 9.40 -33.99
N VAL A 629 -6.53 8.56 -33.01
CA VAL A 629 -7.16 8.99 -31.76
C VAL A 629 -6.19 9.90 -31.00
N GLY A 630 -6.64 11.10 -30.66
CA GLY A 630 -5.82 12.13 -30.01
C GLY A 630 -6.28 12.44 -28.59
N GLY A 631 -5.40 13.11 -27.85
CA GLY A 631 -5.69 13.67 -26.54
C GLY A 631 -5.41 12.74 -25.36
N ASP A 632 -5.71 13.23 -24.16
CA ASP A 632 -5.52 12.49 -22.92
C ASP A 632 -6.56 11.37 -22.79
N CYS A 633 -6.10 10.13 -22.97
CA CYS A 633 -6.98 8.96 -22.96
C CYS A 633 -7.72 8.71 -21.64
N ARG A 634 -7.34 9.38 -20.53
CA ARG A 634 -8.12 9.36 -19.29
C ARG A 634 -9.50 10.01 -19.43
N TYR A 635 -9.72 10.79 -20.49
CA TYR A 635 -10.95 11.52 -20.78
C TYR A 635 -11.67 11.01 -22.04
N TRP A 636 -11.14 9.96 -22.68
CA TRP A 636 -11.74 9.37 -23.87
C TRP A 636 -13.10 8.73 -23.58
N PRO A 637 -14.08 8.84 -24.50
CA PRO A 637 -15.26 8.00 -24.47
C PRO A 637 -14.93 6.55 -24.86
N VAL A 638 -15.87 5.64 -24.65
CA VAL A 638 -15.72 4.21 -25.00
C VAL A 638 -15.38 4.04 -26.47
N SER A 639 -16.04 4.82 -27.33
CA SER A 639 -15.82 4.81 -28.77
C SER A 639 -14.40 5.16 -29.19
N ALA A 640 -13.70 6.05 -28.47
CA ALA A 640 -12.31 6.40 -28.76
C ALA A 640 -11.35 5.25 -28.37
N TRP A 641 -11.62 4.54 -27.27
CA TRP A 641 -10.92 3.30 -26.95
C TRP A 641 -11.17 2.22 -28.01
N ARG A 642 -12.41 2.10 -28.50
CA ARG A 642 -12.77 1.15 -29.56
C ARG A 642 -12.07 1.48 -30.89
N GLN A 643 -12.03 2.76 -31.26
CA GLN A 643 -11.27 3.26 -32.41
C GLN A 643 -9.78 2.95 -32.29
N PHE A 644 -9.18 3.18 -31.12
CA PHE A 644 -7.77 2.86 -30.87
C PHE A 644 -7.48 1.37 -31.05
N GLU A 645 -8.32 0.50 -30.47
CA GLU A 645 -8.14 -0.95 -30.48
C GLU A 645 -8.42 -1.61 -31.84
N ALA A 646 -9.49 -1.22 -32.52
CA ALA A 646 -10.01 -1.95 -33.68
C ALA A 646 -10.14 -1.11 -34.96
N GLY A 647 -9.97 0.22 -34.86
CA GLY A 647 -10.08 1.15 -35.98
C GLY A 647 -11.53 1.42 -36.43
N CYS A 648 -11.66 2.32 -37.41
CA CYS A 648 -12.95 2.85 -37.85
C CYS A 648 -13.92 1.79 -38.38
N ARG A 649 -13.43 0.72 -39.00
CA ARG A 649 -14.29 -0.33 -39.56
C ARG A 649 -15.12 -1.03 -38.48
N ALA A 650 -14.48 -1.40 -37.37
CA ALA A 650 -15.17 -2.00 -36.24
C ALA A 650 -16.12 -1.01 -35.56
N LEU A 651 -15.75 0.28 -35.56
CA LEU A 651 -16.59 1.33 -35.01
C LEU A 651 -17.87 1.55 -35.83
N VAL A 652 -17.79 1.51 -37.17
CA VAL A 652 -18.96 1.60 -38.08
C VAL A 652 -19.95 0.46 -37.86
N GLU A 653 -19.46 -0.73 -37.53
CA GLU A 653 -20.31 -1.90 -37.21
C GLU A 653 -21.08 -1.72 -35.89
N GLU A 654 -20.65 -0.77 -35.05
CA GLU A 654 -21.23 -0.46 -33.75
C GLU A 654 -21.84 0.96 -33.76
N GLU A 655 -22.98 1.12 -34.44
CA GLU A 655 -23.65 2.42 -34.67
C GLU A 655 -23.71 3.37 -33.45
N PRO A 656 -24.01 2.91 -32.21
CA PRO A 656 -23.98 3.77 -31.03
C PRO A 656 -22.59 4.34 -30.73
N LEU A 657 -21.54 3.52 -30.83
CA LEU A 657 -20.16 3.98 -30.60
C LEU A 657 -19.67 4.85 -31.75
N CYS A 658 -20.06 4.56 -32.99
CA CYS A 658 -19.76 5.42 -34.13
C CYS A 658 -20.32 6.82 -33.92
N THR A 659 -21.60 6.91 -33.57
CA THR A 659 -22.26 8.18 -33.23
C THR A 659 -21.57 8.88 -32.07
N GLU A 660 -21.23 8.14 -31.00
CA GLU A 660 -20.49 8.68 -29.86
C GLU A 660 -19.13 9.27 -30.27
N TYR A 661 -18.36 8.57 -31.11
CA TYR A 661 -17.05 9.07 -31.56
C TYR A 661 -17.17 10.34 -32.41
N GLN A 662 -18.20 10.39 -33.24
CA GLN A 662 -18.41 11.50 -34.16
C GLN A 662 -18.82 12.78 -33.42
N THR A 663 -19.65 12.67 -32.36
CA THR A 663 -20.30 13.84 -31.76
C THR A 663 -20.00 14.08 -30.28
N HIS A 664 -19.48 13.10 -29.54
CA HIS A 664 -19.36 13.17 -28.07
C HIS A 664 -17.95 13.34 -27.52
N LEU A 665 -16.88 13.41 -28.34
CA LEU A 665 -15.50 13.52 -27.83
C LEU A 665 -15.34 14.68 -26.82
N ASP A 666 -15.78 15.88 -27.22
CA ASP A 666 -15.64 17.09 -26.41
C ASP A 666 -16.65 17.14 -25.24
N LEU A 667 -17.84 16.58 -25.44
CA LEU A 667 -18.86 16.44 -24.39
C LEU A 667 -18.33 15.55 -23.27
N GLN A 668 -17.79 14.37 -23.62
CA GLN A 668 -17.20 13.44 -22.68
C GLN A 668 -16.04 14.08 -21.91
N GLY A 669 -15.12 14.75 -22.62
CA GLY A 669 -13.95 15.37 -22.01
C GLY A 669 -14.32 16.44 -20.97
N LEU A 670 -15.27 17.32 -21.30
CA LEU A 670 -15.76 18.32 -20.35
C LEU A 670 -16.54 17.67 -19.20
N GLY A 671 -17.38 16.67 -19.49
CA GLY A 671 -18.16 15.94 -18.49
C GLY A 671 -17.27 15.27 -17.43
N LEU A 672 -16.25 14.52 -17.87
CA LEU A 672 -15.30 13.87 -16.97
C LEU A 672 -14.45 14.88 -16.20
N THR A 673 -14.07 16.01 -16.80
CA THR A 673 -13.36 17.09 -16.10
C THR A 673 -14.24 17.70 -15.00
N ALA A 674 -15.54 17.90 -15.25
CA ALA A 674 -16.47 18.40 -14.24
C ALA A 674 -16.72 17.39 -13.11
N VAL A 675 -16.79 16.09 -13.41
CA VAL A 675 -16.83 15.03 -12.38
C VAL A 675 -15.54 15.04 -11.56
N GLN A 676 -14.37 15.20 -12.20
CA GLN A 676 -13.10 15.30 -11.49
C GLN A 676 -13.07 16.50 -10.53
N VAL A 677 -13.49 17.69 -10.97
CA VAL A 677 -13.58 18.89 -10.11
C VAL A 677 -14.49 18.61 -8.92
N LEU A 678 -15.67 18.04 -9.16
CA LEU A 678 -16.60 17.67 -8.10
C LEU A 678 -15.93 16.74 -7.09
N VAL A 679 -15.43 15.58 -7.52
CA VAL A 679 -14.90 14.54 -6.61
C VAL A 679 -13.61 14.96 -5.90
N CYS A 680 -12.73 15.70 -6.57
CA CYS A 680 -11.47 16.17 -5.98
C CYS A 680 -11.67 17.23 -4.89
N LEU A 681 -12.79 17.97 -4.94
CA LEU A 681 -13.14 18.97 -3.93
C LEU A 681 -13.97 18.40 -2.77
N LEU A 682 -14.52 17.19 -2.91
CA LEU A 682 -15.21 16.50 -1.81
C LEU A 682 -14.21 16.13 -0.69
N PRO A 683 -14.66 16.09 0.58
CA PRO A 683 -13.88 15.54 1.67
C PRO A 683 -13.39 14.12 1.37
N LYS A 684 -12.13 13.82 1.69
CA LYS A 684 -11.58 12.46 1.59
C LYS A 684 -12.15 11.49 2.63
N ARG A 685 -12.90 11.99 3.62
CA ARG A 685 -13.48 11.20 4.71
C ARG A 685 -14.91 10.82 4.39
N HIS A 686 -15.11 9.57 4.02
CA HIS A 686 -16.42 9.04 3.60
C HIS A 686 -17.55 9.24 4.61
N ALA A 687 -17.25 9.25 5.92
CA ALA A 687 -18.26 9.37 6.97
C ALA A 687 -19.02 10.70 6.98
N GLU A 688 -18.47 11.73 6.34
CA GLU A 688 -19.01 13.09 6.32
C GLU A 688 -19.88 13.37 5.08
N LEU A 689 -19.84 12.49 4.07
CA LEU A 689 -20.57 12.63 2.80
C LEU A 689 -21.95 11.98 2.85
N VAL A 690 -22.91 12.60 2.17
CA VAL A 690 -24.15 11.90 1.75
C VAL A 690 -23.81 10.65 0.93
N LEU A 691 -24.63 9.60 1.06
CA LEU A 691 -24.34 8.27 0.54
C LEU A 691 -24.05 8.29 -0.97
N GLU A 692 -24.83 9.05 -1.73
CA GLU A 692 -24.75 9.13 -3.18
C GLU A 692 -23.43 9.77 -3.63
N LEU A 693 -22.96 10.84 -2.97
CA LEU A 693 -21.66 11.45 -3.25
C LEU A 693 -20.49 10.51 -2.91
N ARG A 694 -20.64 9.70 -1.86
CA ARG A 694 -19.66 8.67 -1.52
C ARG A 694 -19.57 7.60 -2.61
N LEU A 695 -20.71 7.10 -3.07
CA LEU A 695 -20.75 6.11 -4.15
C LEU A 695 -20.16 6.68 -5.44
N LEU A 696 -20.46 7.94 -5.76
CA LEU A 696 -19.86 8.65 -6.90
C LEU A 696 -18.34 8.76 -6.77
N GLN A 697 -17.83 9.13 -5.58
CA GLN A 697 -16.38 9.20 -5.32
C GLN A 697 -15.69 7.85 -5.47
N GLU A 698 -16.31 6.76 -4.99
CA GLU A 698 -15.79 5.40 -5.15
C GLU A 698 -15.79 4.93 -6.61
N ALA A 699 -16.87 5.20 -7.35
CA ALA A 699 -16.98 4.88 -8.78
C ALA A 699 -15.93 5.66 -9.60
N TRP A 700 -15.78 6.95 -9.31
CA TRP A 700 -14.75 7.81 -9.92
C TRP A 700 -13.34 7.28 -9.66
N GLN A 701 -13.02 6.91 -8.42
CA GLN A 701 -11.68 6.44 -8.08
C GLN A 701 -11.31 5.17 -8.86
N LYS A 702 -12.25 4.22 -8.99
CA LYS A 702 -12.05 2.99 -9.77
C LYS A 702 -11.83 3.30 -11.26
N TYR A 703 -12.67 4.16 -11.84
CA TYR A 703 -12.51 4.62 -13.22
C TYR A 703 -11.14 5.27 -13.43
N TRP A 704 -10.79 6.22 -12.56
CA TRP A 704 -9.60 7.04 -12.71
C TRP A 704 -8.31 6.23 -12.54
N GLU A 705 -8.28 5.27 -11.61
CA GLU A 705 -7.15 4.35 -11.43
C GLU A 705 -6.89 3.51 -12.68
N GLU A 706 -7.94 2.91 -13.25
CA GLU A 706 -7.82 2.06 -14.45
C GLU A 706 -7.43 2.90 -15.68
N ALA A 707 -8.13 4.00 -15.93
CA ALA A 707 -7.83 4.89 -17.05
C ALA A 707 -6.41 5.45 -16.95
N SER A 708 -5.94 5.81 -15.75
CA SER A 708 -4.57 6.29 -15.52
C SER A 708 -3.52 5.20 -15.75
N CYS A 709 -3.84 3.93 -15.47
CA CYS A 709 -2.95 2.81 -15.76
C CYS A 709 -2.72 2.65 -17.26
N TYR A 710 -3.79 2.70 -18.06
CA TYR A 710 -3.69 2.61 -19.52
C TYR A 710 -3.01 3.84 -20.13
N TRP A 711 -3.31 5.04 -19.61
CA TRP A 711 -2.61 6.27 -19.98
C TRP A 711 -1.11 6.19 -19.72
N ALA A 712 -0.70 5.69 -18.55
CA ALA A 712 0.71 5.53 -18.22
C ALA A 712 1.41 4.57 -19.20
N ALA A 713 0.76 3.46 -19.57
CA ALA A 713 1.30 2.52 -20.54
C ALA A 713 1.46 3.13 -21.94
N LEU A 714 0.47 3.90 -22.39
CA LEU A 714 0.53 4.66 -23.66
C LEU A 714 1.67 5.69 -23.64
N LEU A 715 1.76 6.48 -22.58
CA LEU A 715 2.76 7.53 -22.43
C LEU A 715 4.18 6.96 -22.34
N GLU A 716 4.36 5.84 -21.62
CA GLU A 716 5.65 5.15 -21.52
C GLU A 716 6.09 4.62 -22.89
N THR A 717 5.17 3.98 -23.63
CA THR A 717 5.43 3.48 -24.98
C THR A 717 5.81 4.63 -25.91
N PHE A 718 5.12 5.77 -25.84
CA PHE A 718 5.47 6.97 -26.61
C PHE A 718 6.85 7.53 -26.24
N ARG A 719 7.12 7.72 -24.93
CA ARG A 719 8.37 8.35 -24.44
C ARG A 719 9.62 7.51 -24.70
N HIS A 720 9.49 6.19 -24.69
CA HIS A 720 10.62 5.28 -24.83
C HIS A 720 10.73 4.63 -26.21
N GLY A 721 9.92 5.05 -27.18
CA GLY A 721 9.91 4.48 -28.53
C GLY A 721 9.54 2.99 -28.51
N GLY A 722 8.62 2.60 -27.64
CA GLY A 722 8.10 1.24 -27.55
C GLY A 722 7.27 0.85 -28.77
N ASP A 723 6.98 -0.44 -28.91
CA ASP A 723 6.20 -0.97 -30.03
C ASP A 723 4.69 -0.75 -29.82
N TRP A 724 4.14 0.21 -30.56
CA TRP A 724 2.72 0.56 -30.57
C TRP A 724 1.80 -0.60 -30.94
N VAL A 725 2.25 -1.48 -31.84
CA VAL A 725 1.45 -2.62 -32.29
C VAL A 725 1.31 -3.63 -31.15
N VAL A 726 2.39 -3.88 -30.41
CA VAL A 726 2.38 -4.77 -29.24
C VAL A 726 1.46 -4.24 -28.15
N LEU A 727 1.56 -2.95 -27.80
CA LEU A 727 0.69 -2.33 -26.81
C LEU A 727 -0.79 -2.41 -27.23
N LYS A 728 -1.09 -2.09 -28.50
CA LYS A 728 -2.44 -2.17 -29.05
C LYS A 728 -2.99 -3.59 -28.97
N GLN A 729 -2.20 -4.60 -29.34
CA GLN A 729 -2.60 -6.01 -29.22
C GLN A 729 -2.85 -6.41 -27.77
N GLU A 730 -2.06 -5.91 -26.83
CA GLU A 730 -2.29 -6.13 -25.41
C GLU A 730 -3.63 -5.51 -24.95
N PHE A 731 -3.94 -4.29 -25.39
CA PHE A 731 -5.19 -3.63 -25.02
C PHE A 731 -6.41 -4.35 -25.62
N VAL A 732 -6.33 -4.79 -26.88
CA VAL A 732 -7.33 -5.64 -27.53
C VAL A 732 -7.52 -6.94 -26.76
N ALA A 733 -6.43 -7.63 -26.39
CA ALA A 733 -6.49 -8.90 -25.66
C ALA A 733 -7.11 -8.74 -24.26
N ARG A 734 -6.89 -7.61 -23.60
CA ARG A 734 -7.50 -7.27 -22.31
C ARG A 734 -8.94 -6.76 -22.44
N GLY A 735 -9.36 -6.34 -23.63
CA GLY A 735 -10.65 -5.71 -23.87
C GLY A 735 -10.80 -4.39 -23.10
N VAL A 736 -9.79 -3.50 -23.20
CA VAL A 736 -9.73 -2.25 -22.42
C VAL A 736 -10.98 -1.40 -22.61
N HIS A 737 -11.49 -1.25 -23.85
CA HIS A 737 -12.73 -0.51 -24.10
C HIS A 737 -13.93 -1.04 -23.28
N LYS A 738 -14.03 -2.35 -23.04
CA LYS A 738 -15.12 -2.96 -22.24
C LYS A 738 -14.96 -2.69 -20.75
N ILE A 739 -13.72 -2.73 -20.26
CA ILE A 739 -13.39 -2.39 -18.87
C ILE A 739 -13.78 -0.92 -18.63
N ILE A 740 -13.35 -0.02 -19.51
CA ILE A 740 -13.69 1.41 -19.45
C ILE A 740 -15.20 1.63 -19.54
N ALA A 741 -15.89 0.96 -20.46
CA ALA A 741 -17.35 1.03 -20.58
C ALA A 741 -18.05 0.65 -19.26
N SER A 742 -17.65 -0.47 -18.63
CA SER A 742 -18.19 -0.90 -17.35
C SER A 742 -17.95 0.11 -16.22
N ARG A 743 -16.78 0.76 -16.20
CA ARG A 743 -16.49 1.82 -15.21
C ARG A 743 -17.31 3.08 -15.45
N LEU A 744 -17.47 3.49 -16.70
CA LEU A 744 -18.31 4.62 -17.08
C LEU A 744 -19.79 4.34 -16.80
N GLU A 745 -20.26 3.11 -16.99
CA GLU A 745 -21.62 2.70 -16.63
C GLU A 745 -21.86 2.85 -15.12
N ALA A 746 -20.95 2.35 -14.29
CA ALA A 746 -21.02 2.52 -12.83
C ALA A 746 -20.96 4.00 -12.40
N LEU A 747 -20.15 4.80 -13.10
CA LEU A 747 -20.07 6.24 -12.86
C LEU A 747 -21.39 6.93 -13.22
N ARG A 748 -22.01 6.58 -14.36
CA ARG A 748 -23.32 7.09 -14.77
C ARG A 748 -24.43 6.66 -13.83
N GLU A 749 -24.40 5.42 -13.35
CA GLU A 749 -25.37 4.94 -12.37
C GLU A 749 -25.34 5.79 -11.10
N THR A 750 -24.15 6.02 -10.55
CA THR A 750 -23.98 6.84 -9.34
C THR A 750 -24.33 8.32 -9.58
N LEU A 751 -24.04 8.88 -10.76
CA LEU A 751 -24.55 10.21 -11.16
C LEU A 751 -26.09 10.24 -11.22
N GLY A 752 -26.72 9.16 -11.68
CA GLY A 752 -28.17 8.98 -11.65
C GLY A 752 -28.75 8.98 -10.24
N GLN A 753 -28.08 8.32 -9.30
CA GLN A 753 -28.46 8.31 -7.88
C GLN A 753 -28.33 9.71 -7.27
N CYS A 754 -27.22 10.43 -7.53
CA CYS A 754 -27.03 11.82 -7.13
C CYS A 754 -28.12 12.74 -7.69
N LEU A 755 -28.51 12.59 -8.96
CA LEU A 755 -29.60 13.34 -9.58
C LEU A 755 -30.92 13.10 -8.83
N CYS A 756 -31.28 11.83 -8.57
CA CYS A 756 -32.50 11.48 -7.85
C CYS A 756 -32.53 12.08 -6.44
N ALA A 757 -31.42 11.98 -5.69
CA ALA A 757 -31.30 12.52 -4.35
C ALA A 757 -31.39 14.06 -4.33
N ALA A 758 -30.66 14.73 -5.22
CA ALA A 758 -30.68 16.19 -5.34
C ALA A 758 -32.07 16.71 -5.78
N ALA A 759 -32.76 16.03 -6.70
CA ALA A 759 -34.11 16.38 -7.12
C ALA A 759 -35.13 16.22 -5.98
N ALA A 760 -35.05 15.12 -5.23
CA ALA A 760 -35.92 14.88 -4.08
C ALA A 760 -35.72 15.95 -2.99
N ALA A 761 -34.47 16.33 -2.70
CA ALA A 761 -34.17 17.39 -1.73
C ALA A 761 -34.73 18.75 -2.15
N ASN A 762 -34.61 19.11 -3.44
CA ASN A 762 -35.15 20.36 -3.97
C ASN A 762 -36.69 20.44 -3.89
N LEU A 763 -37.39 19.31 -4.05
CA LEU A 763 -38.86 19.25 -3.91
C LEU A 763 -39.31 19.31 -2.45
N GLY A 764 -38.52 18.74 -1.53
CA GLY A 764 -38.83 18.68 -0.10
C GLY A 764 -38.50 19.95 0.68
N GLY A 765 -37.92 20.98 0.04
CA GLY A 765 -37.45 22.20 0.70
C GLY A 765 -36.29 21.96 1.67
N GLY A 766 -35.56 20.86 1.52
CA GLY A 766 -34.41 20.54 2.38
C GLY A 766 -33.12 21.18 1.86
N ASP A 767 -32.35 21.81 2.76
CA ASP A 767 -31.05 22.43 2.44
C ASP A 767 -29.90 21.43 2.33
N THR A 768 -30.18 20.13 2.27
CA THR A 768 -29.16 19.06 2.23
C THR A 768 -28.35 19.03 0.94
N TRP A 769 -28.86 19.64 -0.14
CA TRP A 769 -28.15 19.72 -1.42
C TRP A 769 -28.04 21.17 -1.88
N PRO A 770 -26.89 21.58 -2.46
CA PRO A 770 -26.75 22.91 -3.04
C PRO A 770 -27.79 23.16 -4.14
N ARG A 771 -28.34 24.37 -4.18
CA ARG A 771 -29.30 24.77 -5.22
C ARG A 771 -28.69 24.54 -6.60
N GLY A 772 -29.47 23.88 -7.46
CA GLY A 772 -29.03 23.58 -8.82
C GLY A 772 -28.17 22.32 -8.98
N SER A 773 -27.91 21.56 -7.92
CA SER A 773 -27.19 20.28 -8.02
C SER A 773 -27.90 19.29 -8.96
N ALA A 774 -29.23 19.25 -8.95
CA ALA A 774 -29.99 18.40 -9.87
C ALA A 774 -29.73 18.75 -11.34
N GLY A 775 -29.70 20.04 -11.69
CA GLY A 775 -29.38 20.48 -13.05
C GLY A 775 -27.94 20.12 -13.46
N LEU A 776 -26.99 20.21 -12.53
CA LEU A 776 -25.61 19.75 -12.74
C LEU A 776 -25.57 18.24 -13.03
N PHE A 777 -26.11 17.39 -12.15
CA PHE A 777 -26.05 15.94 -12.36
C PHE A 777 -26.76 15.48 -13.62
N TRP A 778 -27.84 16.16 -14.01
CA TRP A 778 -28.52 15.88 -15.27
C TRP A 778 -27.66 16.28 -16.49
N ALA A 779 -26.95 17.40 -16.42
CA ALA A 779 -25.99 17.80 -17.44
C ALA A 779 -24.80 16.82 -17.52
N LEU A 780 -24.26 16.38 -16.39
CA LEU A 780 -23.18 15.39 -16.35
C LEU A 780 -23.61 14.04 -16.96
N LEU A 781 -24.84 13.59 -16.69
CA LEU A 781 -25.43 12.41 -17.34
C LEU A 781 -25.66 12.58 -18.84
N ALA A 782 -25.77 13.81 -19.33
CA ALA A 782 -25.83 14.08 -20.78
C ALA A 782 -24.45 13.93 -21.43
N MET A 783 -23.41 14.40 -20.73
CA MET A 783 -22.06 14.53 -21.27
C MET A 783 -21.22 13.25 -21.14
N VAL A 784 -21.37 12.50 -20.05
CA VAL A 784 -20.58 11.28 -19.78
C VAL A 784 -21.34 10.08 -20.30
N SER A 785 -20.87 9.46 -21.37
CA SER A 785 -21.44 8.26 -21.99
C SER A 785 -20.64 6.99 -21.61
N SER A 786 -21.32 5.84 -21.63
CA SER A 786 -20.72 4.50 -21.46
C SER A 786 -20.83 3.64 -22.72
N GLY A 787 -21.08 4.28 -23.88
CA GLY A 787 -21.23 3.62 -25.16
C GLY A 787 -22.62 3.02 -25.41
N GLU A 788 -23.60 3.31 -24.55
CA GLU A 788 -24.98 2.88 -24.80
C GLU A 788 -25.63 3.64 -25.96
N SER A 789 -26.72 3.07 -26.50
CA SER A 789 -27.59 3.75 -27.47
C SER A 789 -28.38 4.88 -26.80
N MET A 790 -27.72 6.01 -26.53
CA MET A 790 -28.40 7.26 -26.17
C MET A 790 -28.58 8.10 -27.44
N GLY A 791 -29.72 8.82 -27.52
CA GLY A 791 -29.83 9.90 -28.50
C GLY A 791 -28.67 10.88 -28.30
N ALA A 792 -28.08 11.36 -29.41
CA ALA A 792 -26.94 12.26 -29.38
C ALA A 792 -27.27 13.49 -28.50
N ALA A 793 -26.59 13.62 -27.36
CA ALA A 793 -26.77 14.80 -26.52
C ALA A 793 -26.11 15.98 -27.24
N SER A 794 -26.79 17.12 -27.24
CA SER A 794 -26.24 18.37 -27.79
C SER A 794 -25.75 19.29 -26.67
N TRP A 795 -24.88 20.24 -27.02
CA TRP A 795 -24.49 21.31 -26.09
C TRP A 795 -25.68 22.16 -25.65
N GLN A 796 -26.70 22.30 -26.49
CA GLN A 796 -27.97 22.94 -26.15
C GLN A 796 -28.70 22.16 -25.07
N ASP A 797 -28.75 20.82 -25.15
CA ASP A 797 -29.34 19.98 -24.10
C ASP A 797 -28.64 20.15 -22.76
N VAL A 798 -27.30 20.20 -22.77
CA VAL A 798 -26.49 20.46 -21.57
C VAL A 798 -26.87 21.82 -20.96
N CYS A 799 -26.91 22.87 -21.78
CA CYS A 799 -27.27 24.22 -21.33
C CYS A 799 -28.71 24.29 -20.79
N MET A 800 -29.66 23.62 -21.43
CA MET A 800 -31.06 23.56 -20.96
C MET A 800 -31.16 22.84 -19.60
N ARG A 801 -30.51 21.68 -19.46
CA ARG A 801 -30.52 20.88 -18.22
C ARG A 801 -29.90 21.63 -17.04
N LEU A 802 -28.84 22.42 -17.26
CA LEU A 802 -28.21 23.24 -16.22
C LEU A 802 -29.12 24.34 -15.68
N ARG A 803 -29.91 24.97 -16.56
CA ARG A 803 -30.82 26.07 -16.19
C ARG A 803 -32.00 25.61 -15.34
N GLY A 804 -32.23 24.30 -15.24
CA GLY A 804 -33.34 23.75 -14.45
C GLY A 804 -34.72 24.09 -15.03
N ALA A 805 -34.79 24.52 -16.29
CA ALA A 805 -36.06 24.68 -16.98
C ALA A 805 -36.69 23.30 -17.12
N GLY A 806 -37.74 23.03 -16.33
CA GLY A 806 -38.62 21.92 -16.61
C GLY A 806 -39.11 22.01 -18.06
N PRO A 807 -39.40 20.88 -18.72
CA PRO A 807 -39.70 20.84 -20.16
C PRO A 807 -40.91 21.67 -20.63
N GLU A 808 -41.61 22.40 -19.75
CA GLU A 808 -42.84 23.13 -20.09
C GLU A 808 -42.66 24.56 -20.60
N GLU A 809 -41.55 25.26 -20.31
CA GLU A 809 -41.44 26.69 -20.68
C GLU A 809 -40.93 26.96 -22.11
N GLY A 810 -40.42 25.96 -22.82
CA GLY A 810 -39.79 26.13 -24.14
C GLY A 810 -40.71 25.98 -25.36
N ALA A 811 -41.86 25.31 -25.24
CA ALA A 811 -42.66 24.90 -26.41
C ALA A 811 -43.65 25.96 -26.95
N SER A 812 -43.86 27.10 -26.26
CA SER A 812 -44.96 28.03 -26.59
C SER A 812 -44.56 29.27 -27.42
N LYS A 813 -43.33 29.40 -27.94
CA LYS A 813 -42.89 30.64 -28.64
C LYS A 813 -42.26 30.46 -30.03
N HIS A 814 -42.53 29.37 -30.73
CA HIS A 814 -42.20 29.27 -32.16
C HIS A 814 -43.45 29.42 -33.05
N ARG A 815 -43.45 30.52 -33.81
CA ARG A 815 -44.22 30.86 -35.03
C ARG A 815 -45.54 30.12 -35.25
N GLN A 816 -46.64 30.85 -35.08
CA GLN A 816 -47.89 30.55 -35.75
C GLN A 816 -47.69 30.65 -37.27
N ASP A 817 -47.74 29.50 -37.94
CA ASP A 817 -48.07 29.41 -39.37
C ASP A 817 -49.59 29.58 -39.50
N PRO A 818 -50.11 30.61 -40.19
CA PRO A 818 -51.54 30.91 -40.26
C PRO A 818 -52.38 29.90 -41.10
N ASN A 819 -51.79 28.80 -41.60
CA ASN A 819 -52.48 27.89 -42.52
C ASN A 819 -52.75 26.46 -42.00
N LEU A 820 -52.66 26.19 -40.69
CA LEU A 820 -53.05 24.88 -40.13
C LEU A 820 -54.44 24.93 -39.47
N PRO A 821 -55.35 23.98 -39.80
CA PRO A 821 -56.69 23.94 -39.23
C PRO A 821 -56.67 23.60 -37.73
N ASP A 822 -57.58 24.27 -37.01
CA ASP A 822 -57.72 24.32 -35.56
C ASP A 822 -58.04 22.95 -34.95
N VAL A 823 -57.04 22.33 -34.30
CA VAL A 823 -57.24 21.14 -33.44
C VAL A 823 -57.18 21.60 -31.98
N LYS A 824 -58.24 22.27 -31.53
CA LYS A 824 -58.49 22.58 -30.12
C LYS A 824 -59.67 21.78 -29.60
N ALA A 825 -59.46 20.48 -29.37
CA ALA A 825 -60.38 19.67 -28.59
C ALA A 825 -59.73 18.42 -27.97
N GLU A 826 -58.52 18.50 -27.38
CA GLU A 826 -58.02 17.38 -26.54
C GLU A 826 -56.85 17.70 -25.59
N ALA A 827 -56.66 18.96 -25.18
CA ALA A 827 -55.56 19.34 -24.26
C ALA A 827 -56.08 19.91 -22.93
N GLN A 828 -56.94 19.16 -22.25
CA GLN A 828 -57.31 19.40 -20.85
C GLN A 828 -57.26 18.08 -20.07
N ALA A 829 -56.05 17.55 -19.83
CA ALA A 829 -55.71 16.71 -18.67
C ALA A 829 -54.21 16.34 -18.70
N ALA A 830 -53.38 17.05 -17.93
CA ALA A 830 -52.12 16.49 -17.44
C ALA A 830 -51.59 17.32 -16.25
N PRO A 831 -51.60 16.75 -15.02
CA PRO A 831 -50.73 17.21 -13.95
C PRO A 831 -49.97 16.02 -13.34
N GLU A 832 -48.88 15.53 -13.95
CA GLU A 832 -48.18 14.34 -13.41
C GLU A 832 -46.64 14.33 -13.47
N ALA A 833 -45.94 15.42 -13.85
CA ALA A 833 -44.48 15.39 -13.95
C ALA A 833 -43.72 15.00 -12.65
N PRO A 834 -44.11 15.47 -11.44
CA PRO A 834 -43.46 15.06 -10.18
C PRO A 834 -43.77 13.60 -9.78
N GLN A 835 -44.95 13.10 -10.12
CA GLN A 835 -45.33 11.70 -9.85
C GLN A 835 -44.61 10.76 -10.81
N LEU A 836 -44.42 11.16 -12.08
CA LEU A 836 -43.69 10.40 -13.09
C LEU A 836 -42.22 10.19 -12.68
N LEU A 837 -41.56 11.23 -12.16
CA LEU A 837 -40.17 11.12 -11.69
C LEU A 837 -40.07 10.17 -10.49
N GLY A 838 -41.01 10.25 -9.54
CA GLY A 838 -41.13 9.30 -8.44
C GLY A 838 -41.40 7.86 -8.89
N TYR A 839 -42.20 7.68 -9.94
CA TYR A 839 -42.48 6.38 -10.56
C TYR A 839 -41.25 5.81 -11.28
N LEU A 840 -40.52 6.65 -12.02
CA LEU A 840 -39.30 6.27 -12.72
C LEU A 840 -38.18 5.85 -11.75
N CYS A 841 -38.06 6.52 -10.60
CA CYS A 841 -37.16 6.10 -9.52
C CYS A 841 -37.53 4.72 -8.97
N LYS A 842 -38.82 4.46 -8.72
CA LYS A 842 -39.31 3.16 -8.26
C LYS A 842 -39.13 2.06 -9.31
N LEU A 843 -39.37 2.35 -10.58
CA LEU A 843 -39.17 1.44 -11.70
C LEU A 843 -37.69 1.08 -11.89
N ARG A 844 -36.77 2.04 -11.75
CA ARG A 844 -35.32 1.76 -11.78
C ARG A 844 -34.87 0.89 -10.62
N ALA A 845 -35.35 1.16 -9.40
CA ALA A 845 -35.07 0.31 -8.23
C ALA A 845 -35.58 -1.13 -8.43
N LEU A 846 -36.76 -1.30 -9.04
CA LEU A 846 -37.31 -2.60 -9.40
C LEU A 846 -36.51 -3.29 -10.52
N ALA A 847 -36.06 -2.55 -11.54
CA ALA A 847 -35.26 -3.08 -12.63
C ALA A 847 -33.87 -3.55 -12.15
N ALA A 848 -33.23 -2.81 -11.24
CA ALA A 848 -31.99 -3.23 -10.60
C ALA A 848 -32.17 -4.54 -9.81
N LYS A 849 -33.24 -4.61 -9.00
CA LYS A 849 -33.59 -5.81 -8.25
C LYS A 849 -33.92 -7.01 -9.15
N ALA A 850 -34.56 -6.79 -10.30
CA ALA A 850 -34.80 -7.84 -11.29
C ALA A 850 -33.51 -8.33 -11.95
N ARG A 851 -32.54 -7.44 -12.18
CA ARG A 851 -31.22 -7.77 -12.72
C ARG A 851 -30.41 -8.62 -11.73
N ASP A 852 -30.42 -8.24 -10.45
CA ASP A 852 -29.81 -9.02 -9.36
C ASP A 852 -30.43 -10.43 -9.26
N LEU A 853 -31.76 -10.52 -9.32
CA LEU A 853 -32.47 -11.79 -9.33
C LEU A 853 -32.15 -12.64 -10.57
N SER A 854 -31.97 -12.03 -11.74
CA SER A 854 -31.55 -12.74 -12.96
C SER A 854 -30.14 -13.34 -12.82
N LEU A 855 -29.20 -12.58 -12.24
CA LEU A 855 -27.84 -13.04 -11.96
C LEU A 855 -27.80 -14.12 -10.88
N GLU A 856 -28.71 -14.08 -9.89
CA GLU A 856 -28.90 -15.19 -8.96
C GLU A 856 -29.51 -16.42 -9.65
N PHE A 857 -30.44 -16.23 -10.58
CA PHE A 857 -31.07 -17.32 -11.33
C PHE A 857 -30.08 -18.03 -12.25
N GLU A 858 -29.21 -17.31 -12.95
CA GLU A 858 -28.12 -17.88 -13.77
C GLU A 858 -27.13 -18.71 -12.94
N LYS A 859 -26.90 -18.36 -11.67
CA LYS A 859 -26.07 -19.15 -10.75
C LYS A 859 -26.77 -20.42 -10.24
N LEU A 860 -28.09 -20.49 -10.33
CA LEU A 860 -28.91 -21.60 -9.86
C LEU A 860 -29.25 -22.62 -10.94
N VAL A 861 -29.01 -22.30 -12.22
CA VAL A 861 -29.15 -23.27 -13.32
C VAL A 861 -27.86 -24.11 -13.39
N PRO A 862 -27.89 -25.41 -13.06
CA PRO A 862 -26.75 -26.28 -13.31
C PRO A 862 -26.54 -26.35 -14.82
N MET A 863 -25.31 -26.09 -15.30
CA MET A 863 -24.93 -26.42 -16.67
C MET A 863 -24.93 -27.95 -16.84
N GLY A 864 -26.11 -28.50 -17.02
CA GLY A 864 -26.36 -29.88 -17.44
C GLY A 864 -26.48 -29.91 -18.95
N GLU A 865 -25.54 -30.61 -19.56
CA GLU A 865 -25.56 -31.23 -20.90
C GLU A 865 -26.79 -30.96 -21.77
N VAL A 866 -26.58 -30.21 -22.85
CA VAL A 866 -27.35 -30.38 -24.09
C VAL A 866 -26.37 -30.57 -25.23
N ALA A 867 -26.63 -31.63 -26.00
CA ALA A 867 -25.86 -32.20 -27.10
C ALA A 867 -25.65 -31.27 -28.30
#